data_AF-A0A7H0HRW4-F1
#
_entry.id   AF-A0A7H0HRW4-F1
#
_cell.length_a   1.000
_cell.length_b   1.000
_cell.length_c   1.000
_cell.angle_alpha   90.00
_cell.angle_beta   90.00
_cell.angle_gamma   90.00
#
_symmetry.space_group_name_H-M   'P 1'
#
loop_
_entity.id
_entity.type
_entity.pdbx_description
1 polymer ?
#
loop_
_entity_poly.entity_id
_entity_poly.type
_entity_poly.pdbx_seq_one_letter_code
_entity_poly.pdbx_strand_id
1 'polypeptide(L)'
;MQIVAHPDDDLFFMNPDVAQTVESGVPVTSVYITDGGSFGVNKVPGRPAPAADVPGYVSARQQGLRQAYAQMMGLPLFTPWERGTVRLPGGREAELNRLEHLGRRVDLVFLNLRMHARAGGKPVNLTHLWRTPGVRLPTQPAPGSPAGGPSSYGHGELVEALVALLRRYRPTLIRTLDPDPDAQVHDRRHPRGSDQRGYSDHPDHTAAALFAWRALTAWAAGPDGAAGAPAFQTEAYRGYYNQRWPHNLPARTVALKTRHLNAYGGDPSWGCGNDAGCGDYAIGGDRVLASDRGWVRSTHRRYPTAGPRAVVDADDGRTTVYGVLGTRLARWSGRPDGTPADPEDLGGGHLAPAIAVTTAAGGDHLVFALRFAGLGPGDRENVREVVVLRQRPRGDGPAGTWQSLGSPETEPRRTRLTGTPVAVTGADGRVHLFVRNGHKGVSTRVLGTGGTWSAWRRLPGGHVQEGLAAAVDGDGRVHLFAASTGWTEHWAQRGVRGRLRRGSRRLVARPGDVPDAVTAADGSVLVGYRRVASDRVIVERLAPGRLARWSTVTERPVPGYGRVALVGGRRPTASDLRIAVGGGAVGGPDGDGTVLRAAVPSAAAPVQGVPTTAVAPGGGPAVMVALGLDGTPVVTRIREGGGSA
;
A
#
# COMPACT_ATOMS: atom_id res chain seq x y z
N MET A 1 1.07 6.30 11.89
CA MET A 1 1.25 7.69 11.43
C MET A 1 0.91 7.80 9.96
N GLN A 2 0.18 8.83 9.54
CA GLN A 2 -0.08 9.18 8.14
C GLN A 2 0.73 10.43 7.80
N ILE A 3 1.37 10.47 6.63
CA ILE A 3 2.03 11.66 6.10
C ILE A 3 1.41 11.95 4.73
N VAL A 4 0.67 13.06 4.63
CA VAL A 4 -0.12 13.42 3.43
C VAL A 4 0.10 14.87 3.03
N ALA A 5 -0.34 15.23 1.82
CA ALA A 5 -0.15 16.58 1.30
C ALA A 5 -1.20 17.56 1.86
N HIS A 6 -2.48 17.21 1.79
CA HIS A 6 -3.59 18.10 2.11
C HIS A 6 -4.52 17.56 3.21
N PRO A 7 -5.22 18.46 3.93
CA PRO A 7 -6.29 18.15 4.88
C PRO A 7 -7.52 17.47 4.24
N ASP A 8 -7.43 16.22 3.78
CA ASP A 8 -8.53 15.35 3.28
C ASP A 8 -7.98 14.07 2.61
N ASP A 9 -6.71 14.07 2.22
CA ASP A 9 -6.05 12.97 1.52
C ASP A 9 -6.17 11.61 2.25
N ASP A 10 -6.06 11.60 3.58
CA ASP A 10 -6.24 10.40 4.39
C ASP A 10 -7.70 9.90 4.38
N LEU A 11 -8.66 10.82 4.40
CA LEU A 11 -10.09 10.52 4.27
C LEU A 11 -10.46 9.99 2.89
N PHE A 12 -9.84 10.50 1.82
CA PHE A 12 -10.13 10.07 0.44
C PHE A 12 -9.34 8.86 -0.01
N PHE A 13 -8.08 8.69 0.40
CA PHE A 13 -7.21 7.70 -0.23
C PHE A 13 -6.81 6.56 0.71
N MET A 14 -6.71 6.83 2.01
CA MET A 14 -6.32 5.81 3.01
C MET A 14 -7.51 5.17 3.71
N ASN A 15 -8.66 5.85 3.80
CA ASN A 15 -9.85 5.25 4.38
C ASN A 15 -10.43 4.12 3.50
N PRO A 16 -10.88 3.03 4.16
CA PRO A 16 -11.18 2.94 5.60
C PRO A 16 -10.04 2.34 6.45
N ASP A 17 -8.82 2.13 5.93
CA ASP A 17 -7.71 1.56 6.72
C ASP A 17 -7.39 2.45 7.95
N VAL A 18 -7.51 3.78 7.79
CA VAL A 18 -7.34 4.74 8.90
C VAL A 18 -8.43 4.60 9.94
N ALA A 19 -9.70 4.62 9.55
CA ALA A 19 -10.82 4.41 10.46
C ALA A 19 -10.71 3.09 11.24
N GLN A 20 -10.36 1.99 10.57
CA GLN A 20 -10.12 0.69 11.21
C GLN A 20 -8.98 0.74 12.23
N THR A 21 -7.92 1.50 11.95
CA THR A 21 -6.80 1.68 12.89
C THR A 21 -7.29 2.42 14.15
N VAL A 22 -8.04 3.51 13.97
CA VAL A 22 -8.63 4.27 15.10
C VAL A 22 -9.59 3.41 15.91
N GLU A 23 -10.46 2.65 15.26
CA GLU A 23 -11.42 1.73 15.88
C GLU A 23 -10.74 0.62 16.69
N SER A 24 -9.57 0.15 16.25
CA SER A 24 -8.78 -0.86 16.98
C SER A 24 -8.09 -0.33 18.25
N GLY A 25 -8.19 0.97 18.54
CA GLY A 25 -7.58 1.59 19.72
C GLY A 25 -6.09 1.92 19.57
N VAL A 26 -5.50 1.65 18.40
CA VAL A 26 -4.12 2.04 18.08
C VAL A 26 -4.02 3.56 18.00
N PRO A 27 -3.05 4.20 18.67
CA PRO A 27 -2.82 5.64 18.55
C PRO A 27 -2.52 6.05 17.10
N VAL A 28 -3.20 7.09 16.62
CA VAL A 28 -3.06 7.60 15.25
C VAL A 28 -2.50 9.01 15.26
N THR A 29 -1.58 9.28 14.32
CA THR A 29 -1.02 10.62 14.11
C THR A 29 -1.02 10.94 12.63
N SER A 30 -1.79 11.94 12.22
CA SER A 30 -1.84 12.41 10.83
C SER A 30 -1.05 13.71 10.69
N VAL A 31 -0.07 13.72 9.80
CA VAL A 31 0.78 14.86 9.48
C VAL A 31 0.37 15.40 8.10
N TYR A 32 -0.09 16.64 8.06
CA TYR A 32 -0.47 17.34 6.84
C TYR A 32 0.63 18.34 6.48
N ILE A 33 1.29 18.13 5.34
CA ILE A 33 2.44 18.95 4.93
C ILE A 33 1.99 20.34 4.49
N THR A 34 1.00 20.42 3.62
CA THR A 34 0.51 21.71 3.12
C THR A 34 -0.74 22.16 3.87
N ASP A 35 -1.02 23.46 3.81
CA ASP A 35 -2.24 24.06 4.36
C ASP A 35 -3.52 23.60 3.62
N GLY A 36 -3.38 23.07 2.39
CA GLY A 36 -4.50 22.74 1.53
C GLY A 36 -5.41 23.93 1.21
N GLY A 37 -4.90 25.17 1.31
CA GLY A 37 -5.71 26.37 1.19
C GLY A 37 -6.22 26.65 -0.23
N SER A 38 -5.72 25.93 -1.25
CA SER A 38 -6.06 26.12 -2.67
C SER A 38 -6.15 27.62 -3.02
N PHE A 39 -7.32 28.09 -3.47
CA PHE A 39 -7.60 29.50 -3.76
C PHE A 39 -8.50 30.18 -2.71
N GLY A 40 -8.78 29.53 -1.56
CA GLY A 40 -9.52 30.13 -0.44
C GLY A 40 -11.02 30.30 -0.64
N VAL A 41 -11.64 29.56 -1.57
CA VAL A 41 -13.09 29.71 -1.87
C VAL A 41 -13.88 28.56 -1.24
N ASN A 42 -14.44 28.79 -0.04
CA ASN A 42 -15.31 27.81 0.64
C ASN A 42 -16.77 27.94 0.19
N LYS A 43 -17.08 27.45 -1.02
CA LYS A 43 -18.40 27.62 -1.63
C LYS A 43 -19.46 26.72 -1.00
N VAL A 44 -20.51 27.34 -0.45
CA VAL A 44 -21.75 26.64 -0.06
C VAL A 44 -22.58 26.29 -1.31
N PRO A 45 -23.03 25.03 -1.49
CA PRO A 45 -23.90 24.65 -2.59
C PRO A 45 -25.18 25.50 -2.66
N GLY A 46 -25.60 25.85 -3.87
CA GLY A 46 -26.78 26.70 -4.09
C GLY A 46 -26.59 28.18 -3.73
N ARG A 47 -25.44 28.58 -3.20
CA ARG A 47 -25.11 29.99 -2.91
C ARG A 47 -24.05 30.54 -3.88
N PRO A 48 -23.98 31.87 -4.05
CA PRO A 48 -22.87 32.51 -4.74
C PRO A 48 -21.51 32.14 -4.12
N ALA A 49 -20.46 32.10 -4.93
CA ALA A 49 -19.12 31.86 -4.41
C ALA A 49 -18.69 33.05 -3.53
N PRO A 50 -18.16 32.81 -2.31
CA PRO A 50 -17.64 33.89 -1.48
C PRO A 50 -16.35 34.46 -2.06
N ALA A 51 -15.91 35.59 -1.53
CA ALA A 51 -14.57 36.11 -1.79
C ALA A 51 -13.51 35.10 -1.32
N ALA A 52 -12.35 35.11 -1.98
CA ALA A 52 -11.23 34.24 -1.62
C ALA A 52 -10.66 34.63 -0.24
N ASP A 53 -10.68 33.69 0.70
CA ASP A 53 -10.05 33.77 2.01
C ASP A 53 -9.30 32.47 2.30
N VAL A 54 -8.02 32.46 1.96
CA VAL A 54 -7.14 31.29 2.17
C VAL A 54 -7.02 30.94 3.66
N PRO A 55 -6.65 31.86 4.58
CA PRO A 55 -6.63 31.58 6.01
C PRO A 55 -7.94 30.98 6.54
N GLY A 56 -9.08 31.58 6.21
CA GLY A 56 -10.39 31.10 6.65
C GLY A 56 -10.70 29.70 6.13
N TYR A 57 -10.48 29.47 4.83
CA TYR A 57 -10.71 28.14 4.25
C TYR A 57 -9.82 27.07 4.89
N VAL A 58 -8.54 27.36 5.14
CA VAL A 58 -7.64 26.44 5.86
C VAL A 58 -8.20 26.13 7.27
N SER A 59 -8.62 27.14 8.02
CA SER A 59 -9.24 26.95 9.35
C SER A 59 -10.49 26.06 9.29
N ALA A 60 -11.38 26.29 8.32
CA ALA A 60 -12.59 25.51 8.14
C ALA A 60 -12.28 24.03 7.83
N ARG A 61 -11.28 23.76 6.98
CA ARG A 61 -10.85 22.38 6.66
C ARG A 61 -10.25 21.66 7.88
N GLN A 62 -9.43 22.35 8.67
CA GLN A 62 -8.89 21.78 9.92
C GLN A 62 -10.01 21.49 10.94
N GLN A 63 -11.03 22.35 11.04
CA GLN A 63 -12.23 22.08 11.81
C GLN A 63 -13.00 20.86 11.29
N GLY A 64 -13.12 20.70 9.97
CA GLY A 64 -13.67 19.50 9.33
C GLY A 64 -12.96 18.22 9.77
N LEU A 65 -11.63 18.22 9.76
CA LEU A 65 -10.85 17.05 10.19
C LEU A 65 -11.10 16.66 11.65
N ARG A 66 -11.15 17.63 12.57
CA ARG A 66 -11.46 17.40 13.98
C ARG A 66 -12.80 16.66 14.14
N GLN A 67 -13.81 17.04 13.36
CA GLN A 67 -15.13 16.39 13.37
C GLN A 67 -15.09 14.98 12.81
N ALA A 68 -14.41 14.77 11.67
CA ALA A 68 -14.30 13.46 11.04
C ALA A 68 -13.59 12.45 11.96
N TYR A 69 -12.49 12.85 12.61
CA TYR A 69 -11.76 11.99 13.54
C TYR A 69 -12.50 11.76 14.87
N ALA A 70 -13.19 12.77 15.42
CA ALA A 70 -14.09 12.54 16.56
C ALA A 70 -15.16 11.49 16.22
N GLN A 71 -15.72 11.56 15.01
CA GLN A 71 -16.70 10.60 14.54
C GLN A 71 -16.13 9.18 14.34
N MET A 72 -14.87 9.04 13.89
CA MET A 72 -14.16 7.74 13.82
C MET A 72 -13.87 7.15 15.20
N MET A 73 -13.68 8.01 16.21
CA MET A 73 -13.56 7.56 17.60
C MET A 73 -14.89 7.16 18.23
N GLY A 74 -16.02 7.37 17.53
CA GLY A 74 -17.36 7.13 18.07
C GLY A 74 -17.88 8.26 18.96
N LEU A 75 -17.30 9.46 18.85
CA LEU A 75 -17.62 10.61 19.69
C LEU A 75 -18.52 11.62 18.93
N PRO A 76 -19.19 12.53 19.66
CA PRO A 76 -19.91 13.66 19.05
C PRO A 76 -19.01 14.49 18.13
N LEU A 77 -19.57 15.04 17.04
CA LEU A 77 -18.82 15.78 16.01
C LEU A 77 -17.99 16.93 16.58
N PHE A 78 -18.57 17.69 17.52
CA PHE A 78 -17.93 18.85 18.14
C PHE A 78 -17.30 18.54 19.49
N THR A 79 -16.82 17.30 19.67
CA THR A 79 -16.00 16.96 20.84
C THR A 79 -14.80 17.91 20.91
N PRO A 80 -14.53 18.58 22.05
CA PRO A 80 -13.40 19.48 22.18
C PRO A 80 -12.05 18.78 21.94
N TRP A 81 -11.13 19.50 21.29
CA TRP A 81 -9.75 19.06 21.05
C TRP A 81 -8.78 19.92 21.84
N GLU A 82 -7.74 19.32 22.40
CA GLU A 82 -6.59 20.05 22.92
C GLU A 82 -5.81 20.63 21.73
N ARG A 83 -5.60 21.95 21.69
CA ARG A 83 -4.82 22.61 20.63
C ARG A 83 -3.53 23.16 21.22
N GLY A 84 -2.40 22.85 20.58
CA GLY A 84 -1.06 23.27 21.01
C GLY A 84 -0.05 23.21 19.87
N THR A 85 1.23 23.17 20.20
CA THR A 85 2.31 23.14 19.21
C THR A 85 3.22 21.93 19.38
N VAL A 86 3.86 21.53 18.28
CA VAL A 86 5.00 20.61 18.29
C VAL A 86 6.22 21.40 17.82
N ARG A 87 7.25 21.46 18.67
CA ARG A 87 8.54 22.05 18.31
C ARG A 87 9.27 21.18 17.30
N LEU A 88 9.82 21.82 16.28
CA LEU A 88 10.56 21.21 15.18
C LEU A 88 11.97 21.82 15.08
N PRO A 89 12.93 21.13 14.42
CA PRO A 89 14.28 21.64 14.22
C PRO A 89 14.31 23.04 13.58
N GLY A 90 15.30 23.84 13.98
CA GLY A 90 15.46 25.23 13.53
C GLY A 90 14.48 26.21 14.18
N GLY A 91 14.00 25.93 15.40
CA GLY A 91 13.10 26.81 16.15
C GLY A 91 11.69 26.91 15.57
N ARG A 92 11.32 25.98 14.68
CA ARG A 92 10.02 25.93 14.02
C ARG A 92 8.96 25.31 14.92
N GLU A 93 7.70 25.64 14.65
CA GLU A 93 6.55 25.04 15.30
C GLU A 93 5.54 24.55 14.26
N ALA A 94 4.93 23.40 14.53
CA ALA A 94 3.76 22.91 13.83
C ALA A 94 2.56 22.95 14.78
N GLU A 95 1.38 23.20 14.24
CA GLU A 95 0.14 23.11 15.02
C GLU A 95 -0.17 21.64 15.31
N LEU A 96 -0.59 21.36 16.55
CA LEU A 96 -1.08 20.07 17.01
C LEU A 96 -2.51 20.22 17.50
N ASN A 97 -3.39 19.34 17.05
CA ASN A 97 -4.70 19.13 17.65
C ASN A 97 -4.74 17.70 18.16
N ARG A 98 -5.00 17.50 19.45
CA ARG A 98 -5.06 16.20 20.11
C ARG A 98 -6.47 15.90 20.62
N LEU A 99 -6.91 14.67 20.40
CA LEU A 99 -8.11 14.09 20.97
C LEU A 99 -7.72 12.81 21.71
N GLU A 100 -7.95 12.80 23.02
CA GLU A 100 -7.78 11.62 23.86
C GLU A 100 -9.13 11.28 24.51
N HIS A 101 -9.51 10.01 24.47
CA HIS A 101 -10.75 9.52 25.09
C HIS A 101 -10.60 8.04 25.44
N LEU A 102 -10.80 7.70 26.72
CA LEU A 102 -10.72 6.33 27.25
C LEU A 102 -9.43 5.60 26.82
N GLY A 103 -8.28 6.28 26.93
CA GLY A 103 -6.96 5.73 26.57
C GLY A 103 -6.68 5.62 25.07
N ARG A 104 -7.65 5.96 24.20
CA ARG A 104 -7.45 6.07 22.75
C ARG A 104 -7.02 7.48 22.40
N ARG A 105 -6.15 7.62 21.40
CA ARG A 105 -5.54 8.91 21.02
C ARG A 105 -5.46 9.14 19.52
N VAL A 106 -5.79 10.35 19.11
CA VAL A 106 -5.55 10.89 17.77
C VAL A 106 -4.83 12.23 17.87
N ASP A 107 -3.73 12.37 17.12
CA ASP A 107 -3.01 13.64 16.94
C ASP A 107 -3.10 14.07 15.47
N LEU A 108 -3.56 15.30 15.21
CA LEU A 108 -3.49 15.95 13.90
C LEU A 108 -2.40 17.02 13.95
N VAL A 109 -1.38 16.89 13.09
CA VAL A 109 -0.23 17.79 13.03
C VAL A 109 -0.24 18.54 11.70
N PHE A 110 -0.30 19.86 11.76
CA PHE A 110 -0.35 20.73 10.57
C PHE A 110 0.97 21.50 10.43
N LEU A 111 1.74 21.20 9.37
CA LEU A 111 2.95 21.97 9.04
C LEU A 111 2.61 23.28 8.33
N ASN A 112 1.41 23.37 7.73
CA ASN A 112 0.85 24.57 7.12
C ASN A 112 1.72 25.20 6.01
N LEU A 113 2.51 24.42 5.26
CA LEU A 113 3.23 24.97 4.10
C LEU A 113 2.21 25.42 3.05
N ARG A 114 2.39 26.61 2.48
CA ARG A 114 1.46 27.14 1.48
C ARG A 114 1.35 26.21 0.27
N MET A 115 0.14 25.73 -0.03
CA MET A 115 -0.12 24.95 -1.25
C MET A 115 0.19 25.79 -2.51
N HIS A 116 -0.21 27.06 -2.48
CA HIS A 116 0.04 28.04 -3.53
C HIS A 116 0.69 29.30 -2.94
N ALA A 117 2.02 29.40 -3.05
CA ALA A 117 2.79 30.58 -2.66
C ALA A 117 3.35 31.32 -3.88
N ARG A 118 3.90 32.51 -3.64
CA ARG A 118 4.70 33.26 -4.61
C ARG A 118 6.04 33.67 -3.99
N ALA A 119 7.12 33.57 -4.75
CA ALA A 119 8.44 34.11 -4.40
C ALA A 119 8.96 34.92 -5.59
N GLY A 120 9.25 36.21 -5.39
CA GLY A 120 9.66 37.11 -6.47
C GLY A 120 8.66 37.14 -7.65
N GLY A 121 7.36 37.07 -7.35
CA GLY A 121 6.30 37.01 -8.36
C GLY A 121 6.08 35.65 -9.03
N LYS A 122 6.95 34.66 -8.83
CA LYS A 122 6.83 33.32 -9.42
C LYS A 122 6.09 32.35 -8.49
N PRO A 123 5.24 31.45 -9.01
CA PRO A 123 4.60 30.41 -8.20
C PRO A 123 5.63 29.48 -7.55
N VAL A 124 5.46 29.21 -6.26
CA VAL A 124 6.25 28.22 -5.49
C VAL A 124 5.28 27.32 -4.73
N ASN A 125 5.58 26.02 -4.67
CA ASN A 125 4.77 24.99 -4.02
C ASN A 125 5.67 23.82 -3.60
N LEU A 126 5.08 22.75 -3.06
CA LEU A 126 5.82 21.60 -2.54
C LEU A 126 6.63 20.89 -3.64
N THR A 127 6.16 20.89 -4.89
CA THR A 127 6.91 20.33 -6.01
C THR A 127 8.18 21.13 -6.33
N HIS A 128 8.11 22.46 -6.28
CA HIS A 128 9.30 23.30 -6.44
C HIS A 128 10.28 23.12 -5.27
N LEU A 129 9.77 22.99 -4.05
CA LEU A 129 10.60 22.71 -2.86
C LEU A 129 11.34 21.37 -2.99
N TRP A 130 10.69 20.35 -3.57
CA TRP A 130 11.34 19.08 -3.85
C TRP A 130 12.42 19.21 -4.93
N ARG A 131 12.10 19.84 -6.07
CA ARG A 131 12.90 19.76 -7.31
C ARG A 131 14.01 20.80 -7.44
N THR A 132 13.89 21.94 -6.79
CA THR A 132 14.74 23.10 -7.07
C THR A 132 15.58 23.46 -5.85
N PRO A 133 16.91 23.27 -5.89
CA PRO A 133 17.81 23.69 -4.81
C PRO A 133 17.61 25.18 -4.46
N GLY A 134 17.68 25.50 -3.16
CA GLY A 134 17.55 26.87 -2.66
C GLY A 134 16.12 27.42 -2.58
N VAL A 135 15.11 26.73 -3.12
CA VAL A 135 13.70 27.12 -2.93
C VAL A 135 13.33 27.02 -1.46
N ARG A 136 12.60 28.03 -0.97
CA ARG A 136 11.97 28.04 0.34
C ARG A 136 10.46 28.22 0.19
N LEU A 137 9.70 27.44 0.94
CA LEU A 137 8.23 27.48 0.92
C LEU A 137 7.74 28.04 2.26
N PRO A 138 7.00 29.16 2.29
CA PRO A 138 6.49 29.74 3.53
C PRO A 138 5.33 28.92 4.10
N THR A 139 5.10 29.07 5.41
CA THR A 139 3.90 28.58 6.07
C THR A 139 2.84 29.68 6.22
N GLN A 140 1.59 29.26 6.38
CA GLN A 140 0.50 30.13 6.81
C GLN A 140 -0.37 29.41 7.83
N PRO A 141 -0.15 29.69 9.12
CA PRO A 141 -1.03 29.20 10.18
C PRO A 141 -2.48 29.65 9.95
N ALA A 142 -3.42 28.80 10.32
CA ALA A 142 -4.85 29.13 10.29
C ALA A 142 -5.19 30.22 11.33
N PRO A 143 -6.25 31.02 11.12
CA PRO A 143 -6.80 31.89 12.17
C PRO A 143 -7.00 31.15 13.49
N GLY A 144 -6.46 31.71 14.58
CA GLY A 144 -6.53 31.08 15.91
C GLY A 144 -5.65 29.84 16.09
N SER A 145 -4.68 29.62 15.20
CA SER A 145 -3.65 28.58 15.37
C SER A 145 -2.78 28.90 16.60
N PRO A 146 -2.44 27.90 17.43
CA PRO A 146 -1.51 28.06 18.55
C PRO A 146 -0.04 28.12 18.11
N ALA A 147 0.27 27.72 16.87
CA ALA A 147 1.62 27.88 16.33
C ALA A 147 1.95 29.37 16.20
N GLY A 148 3.21 29.73 16.48
CA GLY A 148 3.67 31.11 16.33
C GLY A 148 3.52 31.70 14.92
N GLY A 149 4.14 32.86 14.69
CA GLY A 149 4.08 33.57 13.41
C GLY A 149 4.61 32.77 12.20
N PRO A 150 4.41 33.26 10.97
CA PRO A 150 4.81 32.58 9.75
C PRO A 150 6.28 32.11 9.78
N SER A 151 6.52 30.92 9.23
CA SER A 151 7.86 30.36 9.06
C SER A 151 8.05 29.92 7.61
N SER A 152 9.10 29.15 7.34
CA SER A 152 9.42 28.63 6.01
C SER A 152 10.35 27.44 6.08
N TYR A 153 10.27 26.60 5.06
CA TYR A 153 11.08 25.39 4.92
C TYR A 153 11.83 25.42 3.60
N GLY A 154 13.13 25.11 3.64
CA GLY A 154 13.89 24.53 2.54
C GLY A 154 13.73 23.02 2.48
N HIS A 155 14.29 22.39 1.45
CA HIS A 155 14.20 20.93 1.23
C HIS A 155 14.70 20.12 2.44
N GLY A 156 15.94 20.37 2.88
CA GLY A 156 16.54 19.67 4.02
C GLY A 156 15.79 19.90 5.32
N GLU A 157 15.36 21.15 5.54
CA GLU A 157 14.60 21.55 6.74
C GLU A 157 13.26 20.81 6.86
N LEU A 158 12.56 20.58 5.75
CA LEU A 158 11.33 19.79 5.76
C LEU A 158 11.62 18.31 6.05
N VAL A 159 12.68 17.74 5.48
CA VAL A 159 13.11 16.36 5.78
C VAL A 159 13.44 16.23 7.27
N GLU A 160 14.20 17.16 7.85
CA GLU A 160 14.53 17.18 9.27
C GLU A 160 13.30 17.28 10.17
N ALA A 161 12.33 18.12 9.81
CA ALA A 161 11.06 18.23 10.52
C ALA A 161 10.27 16.90 10.51
N LEU A 162 10.18 16.24 9.36
CA LEU A 162 9.52 14.93 9.25
C LEU A 162 10.27 13.86 10.05
N VAL A 163 11.62 13.84 10.00
CA VAL A 163 12.44 12.92 10.82
C VAL A 163 12.25 13.20 12.31
N ALA A 164 12.14 14.45 12.74
CA ALA A 164 11.86 14.80 14.13
C ALA A 164 10.49 14.27 14.60
N LEU A 165 9.47 14.38 13.74
CA LEU A 165 8.15 13.78 14.02
C LEU A 165 8.22 12.25 14.10
N LEU A 166 8.93 11.60 13.16
CA LEU A 166 9.14 10.14 13.20
C LEU A 166 9.85 9.71 14.49
N ARG A 167 10.90 10.43 14.93
CA ARG A 167 11.61 10.16 16.19
C ARG A 167 10.75 10.39 17.42
N ARG A 168 9.88 11.41 17.40
CA ARG A 168 8.96 11.75 18.50
C ARG A 168 7.90 10.69 18.70
N TYR A 169 7.24 10.28 17.62
CA TYR A 169 6.09 9.35 17.69
C TYR A 169 6.48 7.88 17.58
N ARG A 170 7.67 7.56 17.05
CA ARG A 170 8.17 6.20 16.80
C ARG A 170 7.10 5.29 16.17
N PRO A 171 6.47 5.71 15.05
CA PRO A 171 5.38 4.95 14.48
C PRO A 171 5.85 3.59 13.98
N THR A 172 5.08 2.54 14.25
CA THR A 172 5.36 1.20 13.75
C THR A 172 4.68 0.91 12.41
N LEU A 173 3.69 1.72 12.03
CA LEU A 173 3.10 1.79 10.69
C LEU A 173 3.05 3.22 10.19
N ILE A 174 3.58 3.44 8.99
CA ILE A 174 3.59 4.72 8.30
C ILE A 174 2.82 4.60 6.97
N ARG A 175 1.80 5.43 6.81
CA ARG A 175 1.03 5.55 5.57
C ARG A 175 1.40 6.83 4.85
N THR A 176 1.58 6.76 3.54
CA THR A 176 1.88 7.92 2.69
C THR A 176 1.16 7.82 1.34
N LEU A 177 1.22 8.88 0.55
CA LEU A 177 0.73 8.91 -0.83
C LEU A 177 1.72 8.22 -1.80
N ASP A 178 1.37 8.14 -3.08
CA ASP A 178 2.17 7.47 -4.11
C ASP A 178 3.37 8.34 -4.53
N PRO A 179 4.64 7.93 -4.27
CA PRO A 179 5.80 8.65 -4.75
C PRO A 179 5.99 8.52 -6.27
N ASP A 180 5.24 7.66 -6.95
CA ASP A 180 5.47 7.23 -8.33
C ASP A 180 4.20 7.14 -9.19
N PRO A 181 3.30 8.13 -9.17
CA PRO A 181 2.00 8.02 -9.83
C PRO A 181 2.14 7.59 -11.29
N ASP A 182 1.16 6.85 -11.77
CA ASP A 182 1.14 6.30 -13.13
C ASP A 182 1.28 7.39 -14.21
N ALA A 183 1.98 7.08 -15.30
CA ALA A 183 1.95 7.94 -16.48
C ALA A 183 0.53 8.07 -17.03
N GLN A 184 0.16 9.29 -17.42
CA GLN A 184 -1.15 9.63 -17.93
C GLN A 184 -1.05 10.60 -19.10
N VAL A 185 -1.69 10.22 -20.19
CA VAL A 185 -2.00 11.14 -21.29
C VAL A 185 -3.33 11.81 -20.94
N HIS A 186 -3.34 13.14 -20.90
CA HIS A 186 -4.57 13.89 -20.67
C HIS A 186 -5.22 14.21 -22.02
N ASP A 187 -6.46 13.75 -22.18
CA ASP A 187 -7.27 13.90 -23.37
C ASP A 187 -8.73 14.20 -22.96
N ARG A 188 -9.66 14.23 -23.92
CA ARG A 188 -11.07 14.52 -23.63
C ARG A 188 -11.71 13.49 -22.67
N ARG A 189 -11.23 12.24 -22.66
CA ARG A 189 -11.74 11.16 -21.79
C ARG A 189 -11.05 11.16 -20.43
N HIS A 190 -9.84 11.71 -20.36
CA HIS A 190 -9.02 11.82 -19.15
C HIS A 190 -8.58 13.29 -18.95
N PRO A 191 -9.51 14.21 -18.66
CA PRO A 191 -9.15 15.61 -18.44
C PRO A 191 -8.11 15.72 -17.33
N ARG A 192 -7.20 16.69 -17.45
CA ARG A 192 -6.12 16.87 -16.48
C ARG A 192 -6.64 17.18 -15.08
N GLY A 193 -7.63 18.08 -14.98
CA GLY A 193 -8.03 18.63 -13.69
C GLY A 193 -6.80 19.15 -12.93
N SER A 194 -6.63 18.66 -11.70
CA SER A 194 -5.50 19.00 -10.83
C SER A 194 -4.36 17.96 -10.87
N ASP A 195 -4.37 17.03 -11.83
CA ASP A 195 -3.23 16.13 -12.07
C ASP A 195 -1.99 16.92 -12.50
N GLN A 196 -0.82 16.45 -12.08
CA GLN A 196 0.45 16.94 -12.61
C GLN A 196 0.64 16.50 -14.06
N ARG A 197 1.27 17.35 -14.87
CA ARG A 197 1.47 17.06 -16.30
C ARG A 197 2.18 15.72 -16.53
N GLY A 198 1.55 14.84 -17.30
CA GLY A 198 2.11 13.55 -17.74
C GLY A 198 1.91 12.42 -16.73
N TYR A 199 1.31 12.70 -15.59
CA TYR A 199 0.98 11.71 -14.57
C TYR A 199 -0.44 11.94 -14.06
N SER A 200 -0.88 11.10 -13.16
CA SER A 200 -2.29 10.84 -12.89
C SER A 200 -2.73 11.22 -11.47
N ASP A 201 -1.90 12.03 -10.81
CA ASP A 201 -2.09 12.44 -9.42
C ASP A 201 -1.71 13.90 -9.23
N HIS A 202 -2.14 14.49 -8.12
CA HIS A 202 -1.80 15.85 -7.76
C HIS A 202 -0.28 16.01 -7.59
N PRO A 203 0.33 17.13 -8.05
CA PRO A 203 1.76 17.37 -7.89
C PRO A 203 2.23 17.34 -6.43
N ASP A 204 1.45 17.94 -5.53
CA ASP A 204 1.79 17.94 -4.09
C ASP A 204 1.64 16.56 -3.44
N HIS A 205 0.77 15.66 -3.94
CA HIS A 205 0.70 14.27 -3.43
C HIS A 205 2.02 13.55 -3.70
N THR A 206 2.53 13.68 -4.93
CA THR A 206 3.80 13.08 -5.34
C THR A 206 4.96 13.64 -4.53
N ALA A 207 5.02 14.98 -4.37
CA ALA A 207 6.08 15.63 -3.63
C ALA A 207 6.04 15.29 -2.13
N ALA A 208 4.86 15.26 -1.51
CA ALA A 208 4.66 14.84 -0.12
C ALA A 208 5.14 13.41 0.10
N ALA A 209 4.78 12.48 -0.80
CA ALA A 209 5.23 11.10 -0.74
C ALA A 209 6.75 10.98 -0.87
N LEU A 210 7.38 11.74 -1.79
CA LEU A 210 8.83 11.75 -1.95
C LEU A 210 9.55 12.28 -0.69
N PHE A 211 9.04 13.35 -0.07
CA PHE A 211 9.54 13.84 1.22
C PHE A 211 9.36 12.82 2.35
N ALA A 212 8.21 12.14 2.41
CA ALA A 212 7.98 11.06 3.36
C ALA A 212 9.02 9.95 3.18
N TRP A 213 9.21 9.43 1.96
CA TRP A 213 10.22 8.40 1.68
C TRP A 213 11.64 8.86 2.01
N ARG A 214 12.00 10.12 1.72
CA ARG A 214 13.30 10.68 2.09
C ARG A 214 13.50 10.73 3.61
N ALA A 215 12.46 11.08 4.37
CA ALA A 215 12.50 11.09 5.82
C ALA A 215 12.56 9.68 6.41
N LEU A 216 11.84 8.70 5.84
CA LEU A 216 11.93 7.29 6.23
C LEU A 216 13.34 6.75 6.03
N THR A 217 13.94 7.05 4.87
CA THR A 217 15.33 6.73 4.55
C THR A 217 16.30 7.29 5.58
N ALA A 218 16.18 8.59 5.88
CA ALA A 218 17.07 9.26 6.83
C ALA A 218 16.86 8.74 8.26
N TRP A 219 15.63 8.42 8.65
CA TRP A 219 15.33 7.87 9.96
C TRP A 219 15.85 6.44 10.11
N ALA A 220 15.69 5.60 9.07
CA ALA A 220 16.19 4.22 9.06
C ALA A 220 17.72 4.11 9.10
N ALA A 221 18.45 5.10 8.57
CA ALA A 221 19.90 5.14 8.63
C ALA A 221 20.46 5.48 10.03
N GLY A 222 19.68 6.18 10.87
CA GLY A 222 20.10 6.64 12.20
C GLY A 222 21.19 7.75 12.15
N PRO A 223 21.50 8.39 13.29
CA PRO A 223 22.77 9.10 13.43
C PRO A 223 23.92 8.07 13.45
N ASP A 224 24.88 8.21 12.54
CA ASP A 224 26.12 7.43 12.45
C ASP A 224 26.00 5.92 12.17
N GLY A 225 24.86 5.43 11.64
CA GLY A 225 24.69 4.01 11.32
C GLY A 225 24.64 3.10 12.55
N ALA A 226 24.32 3.65 13.73
CA ALA A 226 24.21 2.90 14.98
C ALA A 226 23.22 1.73 14.87
N ALA A 227 23.56 0.62 15.54
CA ALA A 227 22.83 -0.64 15.48
C ALA A 227 21.36 -0.49 15.91
N GLY A 228 20.46 -1.02 15.08
CA GLY A 228 19.02 -1.10 15.33
C GLY A 228 18.19 -0.10 14.53
N ALA A 229 18.04 -0.32 13.22
CA ALA A 229 17.11 0.45 12.40
C ALA A 229 15.68 0.38 13.02
N PRO A 230 14.93 1.50 13.07
CA PRO A 230 13.57 1.48 13.61
C PRO A 230 12.68 0.46 12.90
N ALA A 231 12.03 -0.41 13.67
CA ALA A 231 11.11 -1.42 13.14
C ALA A 231 9.75 -0.78 12.81
N PHE A 232 9.61 -0.33 11.55
CA PHE A 232 8.34 0.17 11.02
C PHE A 232 7.99 -0.47 9.69
N GLN A 233 6.69 -0.53 9.41
CA GLN A 233 6.12 -0.90 8.13
C GLN A 233 5.64 0.34 7.38
N THR A 234 5.54 0.24 6.05
CA THR A 234 5.12 1.34 5.18
C THR A 234 3.99 0.91 4.25
N GLU A 235 2.97 1.76 4.10
CA GLU A 235 1.95 1.64 3.06
C GLU A 235 1.89 2.92 2.22
N ALA A 236 1.78 2.77 0.90
CA ALA A 236 1.61 3.88 -0.02
C ALA A 236 0.29 3.73 -0.77
N TYR A 237 -0.46 4.82 -0.92
CA TYR A 237 -1.80 4.85 -1.52
C TYR A 237 -1.81 5.69 -2.78
N ARG A 238 -2.54 5.21 -3.79
CA ARG A 238 -2.80 5.98 -5.01
C ARG A 238 -3.82 7.08 -4.71
N GLY A 239 -3.53 8.31 -5.14
CA GLY A 239 -4.43 9.46 -4.99
C GLY A 239 -5.48 9.52 -6.10
N TYR A 240 -5.42 10.53 -6.96
CA TYR A 240 -6.44 10.76 -8.00
C TYR A 240 -6.55 9.62 -9.02
N TYR A 241 -5.56 8.73 -9.09
CA TYR A 241 -5.69 7.51 -9.90
C TYR A 241 -6.92 6.67 -9.57
N ASN A 242 -7.44 6.77 -8.34
CA ASN A 242 -8.60 6.01 -7.88
C ASN A 242 -9.86 6.15 -8.77
N GLN A 243 -9.94 7.19 -9.61
CA GLN A 243 -11.01 7.38 -10.59
C GLN A 243 -10.82 6.60 -11.92
N ARG A 244 -9.65 6.00 -12.14
CA ARG A 244 -9.24 5.39 -13.43
C ARG A 244 -9.20 3.87 -13.41
N TRP A 245 -9.06 3.27 -12.23
CA TRP A 245 -9.17 1.83 -12.03
C TRP A 245 -10.58 1.46 -11.56
N PRO A 246 -10.99 0.18 -11.72
CA PRO A 246 -12.22 -0.31 -11.11
C PRO A 246 -12.34 0.11 -9.63
N HIS A 247 -13.55 0.52 -9.23
CA HIS A 247 -13.86 0.76 -7.82
C HIS A 247 -13.71 -0.53 -7.02
N ASN A 248 -13.02 -0.50 -5.89
CA ASN A 248 -12.67 -1.69 -5.12
C ASN A 248 -13.34 -1.76 -3.74
N LEU A 249 -14.16 -0.78 -3.39
CA LEU A 249 -14.88 -0.77 -2.12
C LEU A 249 -16.32 -1.30 -2.28
N PRO A 250 -16.78 -2.21 -1.41
CA PRO A 250 -18.18 -2.62 -1.37
C PRO A 250 -19.06 -1.48 -0.84
N ALA A 251 -20.36 -1.53 -1.16
CA ALA A 251 -21.32 -0.47 -0.83
C ALA A 251 -21.31 -0.06 0.66
N ARG A 252 -21.23 -1.03 1.58
CA ARG A 252 -21.15 -0.76 3.03
C ARG A 252 -19.91 0.06 3.40
N THR A 253 -18.76 -0.23 2.79
CA THR A 253 -17.52 0.50 3.02
C THR A 253 -17.57 1.91 2.41
N VAL A 254 -18.19 2.05 1.23
CA VAL A 254 -18.43 3.36 0.63
C VAL A 254 -19.31 4.21 1.56
N ALA A 255 -20.39 3.65 2.12
CA ALA A 255 -21.26 4.36 3.05
C ALA A 255 -20.50 4.85 4.31
N LEU A 256 -19.65 4.00 4.91
CA LEU A 256 -18.80 4.39 6.04
C LEU A 256 -17.86 5.54 5.68
N LYS A 257 -17.17 5.44 4.53
CA LYS A 257 -16.25 6.46 4.06
C LYS A 257 -16.96 7.79 3.77
N THR A 258 -18.13 7.73 3.15
CA THR A 258 -18.99 8.89 2.92
C THR A 258 -19.41 9.55 4.23
N ARG A 259 -19.76 8.78 5.26
CA ARG A 259 -20.12 9.31 6.59
C ARG A 259 -19.01 10.21 7.16
N HIS A 260 -17.76 9.76 7.08
CA HIS A 260 -16.60 10.53 7.56
C HIS A 260 -16.29 11.74 6.69
N LEU A 261 -16.40 11.61 5.37
CA LEU A 261 -16.24 12.74 4.44
C LEU A 261 -17.35 13.79 4.61
N ASN A 262 -18.56 13.38 5.00
CA ASN A 262 -19.64 14.31 5.31
C ASN A 262 -19.39 15.08 6.61
N ALA A 263 -18.85 14.42 7.64
CA ALA A 263 -18.40 15.11 8.85
C ALA A 263 -17.29 16.13 8.56
N TYR A 264 -16.35 15.77 7.68
CA TYR A 264 -15.30 16.67 7.22
C TYR A 264 -15.83 17.85 6.38
N GLY A 265 -16.77 17.56 5.48
CA GLY A 265 -17.34 18.57 4.59
C GLY A 265 -18.22 19.59 5.31
N GLY A 266 -18.72 19.25 6.49
CA GLY A 266 -19.50 20.15 7.32
C GLY A 266 -20.87 20.52 6.74
N ASP A 267 -21.59 21.34 7.49
CA ASP A 267 -22.82 22.01 7.05
C ASP A 267 -22.78 23.47 7.50
N PRO A 268 -23.16 24.44 6.63
CA PRO A 268 -23.15 25.86 6.97
C PRO A 268 -24.15 26.26 8.07
N SER A 269 -25.11 25.40 8.42
CA SER A 269 -26.03 25.61 9.54
C SER A 269 -25.46 25.20 10.89
N TRP A 270 -24.32 24.50 10.92
CA TRP A 270 -23.74 24.01 12.17
C TRP A 270 -23.05 25.13 12.96
N GLY A 271 -23.28 25.16 14.27
CA GLY A 271 -22.55 25.99 15.22
C GLY A 271 -21.34 25.26 15.79
N CYS A 272 -20.22 25.25 15.08
CA CYS A 272 -19.02 24.52 15.48
C CYS A 272 -17.97 25.35 16.24
N GLY A 273 -18.24 26.63 16.52
CA GLY A 273 -17.32 27.55 17.20
C GLY A 273 -16.11 27.99 16.36
N ASN A 274 -16.19 27.88 15.04
CA ASN A 274 -15.19 28.41 14.11
C ASN A 274 -15.86 29.40 13.13
N ASP A 275 -15.48 30.67 13.23
CA ASP A 275 -16.07 31.75 12.43
C ASP A 275 -15.82 31.56 10.92
N ALA A 276 -14.74 30.88 10.54
CA ALA A 276 -14.43 30.60 9.15
C ALA A 276 -15.27 29.47 8.53
N GLY A 277 -16.01 28.72 9.35
CA GLY A 277 -16.92 27.65 8.93
C GLY A 277 -16.56 26.27 9.49
N CYS A 278 -17.48 25.33 9.27
CA CYS A 278 -17.47 24.01 9.89
C CYS A 278 -17.01 22.87 8.99
N GLY A 279 -16.22 23.17 7.95
CA GLY A 279 -15.70 22.14 7.05
C GLY A 279 -15.46 22.66 5.63
N ASP A 280 -15.14 21.71 4.75
CA ASP A 280 -15.05 21.96 3.31
C ASP A 280 -16.41 21.76 2.64
N TYR A 281 -17.11 22.87 2.39
CA TYR A 281 -18.44 22.82 1.82
C TYR A 281 -18.47 22.34 0.36
N ALA A 282 -17.33 22.11 -0.31
CA ALA A 282 -17.31 21.44 -1.60
C ALA A 282 -17.48 19.91 -1.48
N ILE A 283 -17.21 19.33 -0.31
CA ILE A 283 -17.17 17.87 -0.10
C ILE A 283 -18.45 17.32 0.55
N GLY A 284 -19.07 17.99 1.53
CA GLY A 284 -20.19 17.42 2.33
C GLY A 284 -21.46 16.94 1.60
N GLY A 285 -22.31 16.18 2.29
CA GLY A 285 -23.60 15.67 1.78
C GLY A 285 -23.46 14.68 0.62
N ASP A 286 -24.47 14.62 -0.26
CA ASP A 286 -24.49 13.65 -1.37
C ASP A 286 -23.45 13.93 -2.48
N ARG A 287 -22.77 15.08 -2.43
CA ARG A 287 -21.78 15.50 -3.43
C ARG A 287 -20.60 14.54 -3.53
N VAL A 288 -20.18 13.95 -2.41
CA VAL A 288 -19.13 12.91 -2.41
C VAL A 288 -19.52 11.73 -3.31
N LEU A 289 -20.79 11.30 -3.23
CA LEU A 289 -21.31 10.15 -3.96
C LEU A 289 -21.66 10.48 -5.42
N ALA A 290 -22.11 11.71 -5.66
CA ALA A 290 -22.48 12.23 -6.98
C ALA A 290 -21.27 12.67 -7.83
N SER A 291 -20.08 12.77 -7.24
CA SER A 291 -18.87 13.15 -7.98
C SER A 291 -18.48 12.11 -9.04
N ASP A 292 -18.32 12.56 -10.29
CA ASP A 292 -17.81 11.74 -11.41
C ASP A 292 -16.40 11.19 -11.16
N ARG A 293 -15.64 11.80 -10.24
CA ARG A 293 -14.32 11.31 -9.86
C ARG A 293 -14.39 10.01 -9.05
N GLY A 294 -15.49 9.79 -8.32
CA GLY A 294 -15.74 8.53 -7.61
C GLY A 294 -14.66 8.12 -6.59
N TRP A 295 -13.82 9.02 -6.10
CA TRP A 295 -12.71 8.68 -5.19
C TRP A 295 -13.18 8.00 -3.90
N VAL A 296 -14.37 8.33 -3.41
CA VAL A 296 -14.99 7.67 -2.26
C VAL A 296 -15.25 6.17 -2.47
N ARG A 297 -15.27 5.70 -3.72
CA ARG A 297 -15.56 4.30 -4.09
C ARG A 297 -14.30 3.42 -4.17
N SER A 298 -13.13 3.99 -3.90
CA SER A 298 -11.85 3.28 -4.06
C SER A 298 -10.87 3.56 -2.91
N THR A 299 -10.01 2.59 -2.62
CA THR A 299 -8.75 2.76 -1.90
C THR A 299 -7.72 1.78 -2.48
N HIS A 300 -6.90 2.25 -3.42
CA HIS A 300 -5.90 1.41 -4.08
C HIS A 300 -4.53 1.64 -3.47
N ARG A 301 -3.88 0.55 -3.03
CA ARG A 301 -2.48 0.57 -2.59
C ARG A 301 -1.55 0.66 -3.81
N ARG A 302 -0.45 1.39 -3.67
CA ARG A 302 0.65 1.40 -4.65
C ARG A 302 1.39 0.07 -4.68
N TYR A 303 1.49 -0.61 -3.54
CA TYR A 303 2.13 -1.92 -3.42
C TYR A 303 1.09 -2.93 -2.88
N PRO A 304 0.13 -3.38 -3.71
CA PRO A 304 -1.00 -4.20 -3.26
C PRO A 304 -0.59 -5.60 -2.80
N THR A 305 0.63 -6.04 -3.10
CA THR A 305 1.23 -7.29 -2.63
C THR A 305 2.16 -7.09 -1.42
N ALA A 306 2.14 -5.91 -0.78
CA ALA A 306 2.91 -5.64 0.43
C ALA A 306 2.60 -6.65 1.56
N GLY A 307 3.59 -6.86 2.43
CA GLY A 307 3.51 -7.80 3.55
C GLY A 307 4.53 -8.95 3.46
N PRO A 308 4.51 -9.87 4.43
CA PRO A 308 5.53 -10.91 4.56
C PRO A 308 5.42 -11.97 3.45
N ARG A 309 6.49 -12.76 3.30
CA ARG A 309 6.55 -14.01 2.52
C ARG A 309 7.11 -15.11 3.39
N ALA A 310 6.68 -16.34 3.16
CA ALA A 310 7.11 -17.48 3.95
C ALA A 310 7.58 -18.61 3.04
N VAL A 311 8.55 -19.38 3.52
CA VAL A 311 8.97 -20.67 2.94
C VAL A 311 8.85 -21.70 4.04
N VAL A 312 8.23 -22.84 3.73
CA VAL A 312 8.06 -23.97 4.65
C VAL A 312 9.03 -25.07 4.23
N ASP A 313 9.90 -25.48 5.15
CA ASP A 313 10.83 -26.59 4.98
C ASP A 313 10.04 -27.90 4.80
N ALA A 314 10.46 -28.72 3.82
CA ALA A 314 9.77 -29.96 3.49
C ALA A 314 9.98 -31.06 4.55
N ASP A 315 11.13 -31.06 5.20
CA ASP A 315 11.57 -32.16 6.06
C ASP A 315 11.00 -32.03 7.47
N ASP A 316 11.01 -30.81 8.02
CA ASP A 316 10.62 -30.56 9.42
C ASP A 316 9.49 -29.52 9.59
N GLY A 317 8.99 -28.95 8.49
CA GLY A 317 7.88 -27.99 8.51
C GLY A 317 8.23 -26.63 9.14
N ARG A 318 9.50 -26.36 9.45
CA ARG A 318 9.91 -25.03 9.94
C ARG A 318 9.63 -23.98 8.89
N THR A 319 9.16 -22.82 9.36
CA THR A 319 8.79 -21.70 8.50
C THR A 319 9.81 -20.58 8.61
N THR A 320 10.45 -20.22 7.50
CA THR A 320 11.25 -19.01 7.39
C THR A 320 10.39 -17.89 6.84
N VAL A 321 10.30 -16.77 7.55
CA VAL A 321 9.53 -15.58 7.14
C VAL A 321 10.49 -14.49 6.70
N TYR A 322 10.14 -13.81 5.61
CA TYR A 322 10.79 -12.61 5.11
C TYR A 322 9.79 -11.46 5.06
N GLY A 323 10.23 -10.24 5.32
CA GLY A 323 9.38 -9.05 5.29
C GLY A 323 10.22 -7.78 5.20
N VAL A 324 9.57 -6.63 4.96
CA VAL A 324 10.28 -5.34 4.91
C VAL A 324 9.97 -4.57 6.19
N LEU A 325 11.01 -4.30 6.98
CA LEU A 325 10.96 -3.46 8.18
C LEU A 325 12.00 -2.35 8.06
N GLY A 326 11.61 -1.12 8.40
CA GLY A 326 12.53 0.02 8.35
C GLY A 326 13.07 0.27 6.94
N THR A 327 12.31 -0.05 5.90
CA THR A 327 12.73 -0.06 4.48
C THR A 327 13.84 -1.06 4.12
N ARG A 328 14.09 -2.06 4.97
CA ARG A 328 15.15 -3.08 4.81
C ARG A 328 14.53 -4.47 4.92
N LEU A 329 15.21 -5.49 4.40
CA LEU A 329 14.72 -6.87 4.49
C LEU A 329 14.99 -7.42 5.90
N ALA A 330 13.95 -7.93 6.53
CA ALA A 330 14.03 -8.69 7.77
C ALA A 330 13.74 -10.17 7.52
N ARG A 331 14.41 -11.05 8.28
CA ARG A 331 14.18 -12.50 8.29
C ARG A 331 13.84 -12.96 9.71
N TRP A 332 12.85 -13.85 9.81
CA TRP A 332 12.54 -14.58 11.04
C TRP A 332 12.63 -16.07 10.75
N SER A 333 13.58 -16.74 11.41
CA SER A 333 13.70 -18.19 11.34
C SER A 333 12.67 -18.86 12.26
N GLY A 334 12.02 -19.92 11.79
CA GLY A 334 11.07 -20.67 12.61
C GLY A 334 11.78 -21.46 13.72
N ARG A 335 11.28 -21.32 14.95
CA ARG A 335 11.67 -22.17 16.08
C ARG A 335 10.92 -23.51 16.05
N PRO A 336 11.41 -24.57 16.73
CA PRO A 336 10.72 -25.87 16.79
C PRO A 336 9.28 -25.80 17.34
N ASP A 337 9.00 -24.84 18.23
CA ASP A 337 7.66 -24.58 18.79
C ASP A 337 6.71 -23.87 17.80
N GLY A 338 7.19 -23.50 16.62
CA GLY A 338 6.43 -22.80 15.58
C GLY A 338 6.40 -21.28 15.73
N THR A 339 7.07 -20.71 16.74
CA THR A 339 7.20 -19.26 16.90
C THR A 339 8.34 -18.70 16.03
N PRO A 340 8.23 -17.45 15.53
CA PRO A 340 9.32 -16.80 14.83
C PRO A 340 10.44 -16.39 15.80
N ALA A 341 11.71 -16.53 15.37
CA ALA A 341 12.89 -15.96 16.04
C ALA A 341 12.86 -14.42 16.08
N ASP A 342 13.87 -13.78 16.66
CA ASP A 342 14.00 -12.32 16.53
C ASP A 342 14.32 -11.92 15.08
N PRO A 343 13.92 -10.72 14.62
CA PRO A 343 14.19 -10.27 13.26
C PRO A 343 15.70 -10.08 13.04
N GLU A 344 16.21 -10.73 12.00
CA GLU A 344 17.54 -10.47 11.46
C GLU A 344 17.46 -9.46 10.32
N ASP A 345 18.24 -8.37 10.41
CA ASP A 345 18.35 -7.36 9.35
C ASP A 345 19.31 -7.84 8.25
N LEU A 346 18.74 -8.14 7.09
CA LEU A 346 19.47 -8.53 5.88
C LEU A 346 19.77 -7.33 4.96
N GLY A 347 19.45 -6.10 5.38
CA GLY A 347 19.75 -4.88 4.66
C GLY A 347 19.04 -4.73 3.33
N GLY A 348 19.74 -4.21 2.31
CA GLY A 348 19.23 -4.04 0.95
C GLY A 348 18.37 -2.79 0.71
N GLY A 349 18.07 -2.03 1.77
CA GLY A 349 17.25 -0.82 1.70
C GLY A 349 17.78 0.26 0.75
N HIS A 350 16.92 1.17 0.28
CA HIS A 350 15.51 1.33 0.67
C HIS A 350 14.58 0.51 -0.24
N LEU A 351 13.90 -0.48 0.34
CA LEU A 351 13.00 -1.38 -0.37
C LEU A 351 11.56 -0.86 -0.31
N ALA A 352 10.82 -1.04 -1.41
CA ALA A 352 9.35 -1.01 -1.37
C ALA A 352 8.83 -2.10 -0.40
N PRO A 353 7.65 -1.92 0.23
CA PRO A 353 7.14 -2.81 1.28
C PRO A 353 6.61 -4.16 0.76
N ALA A 354 7.04 -4.59 -0.43
CA ALA A 354 6.62 -5.84 -1.06
C ALA A 354 7.82 -6.58 -1.64
N ILE A 355 7.86 -7.88 -1.38
CA ILE A 355 8.90 -8.80 -1.85
C ILE A 355 8.28 -10.02 -2.54
N ALA A 356 9.10 -10.72 -3.32
CA ALA A 356 8.82 -12.06 -3.78
C ALA A 356 9.89 -13.02 -3.27
N VAL A 357 9.51 -14.25 -2.94
CA VAL A 357 10.43 -15.31 -2.52
C VAL A 357 10.11 -16.56 -3.32
N THR A 358 11.14 -17.23 -3.82
CA THR A 358 11.03 -18.55 -4.46
C THR A 358 12.25 -19.38 -4.09
N THR A 359 12.10 -20.70 -4.11
CA THR A 359 13.19 -21.64 -3.82
C THR A 359 13.86 -22.04 -5.14
N ALA A 360 15.16 -21.79 -5.27
CA ALA A 360 15.95 -22.25 -6.41
C ALA A 360 16.05 -23.78 -6.42
N ALA A 361 16.41 -24.37 -7.57
CA ALA A 361 16.55 -25.83 -7.69
C ALA A 361 17.56 -26.44 -6.69
N GLY A 362 18.57 -25.67 -6.26
CA GLY A 362 19.54 -26.08 -5.24
C GLY A 362 19.09 -25.85 -3.79
N GLY A 363 17.82 -25.49 -3.56
CA GLY A 363 17.28 -25.24 -2.22
C GLY A 363 17.38 -23.79 -1.74
N ASP A 364 18.33 -22.99 -2.25
CA ASP A 364 18.48 -21.60 -1.82
C ASP A 364 17.19 -20.78 -2.00
N HIS A 365 16.87 -19.95 -1.01
CA HIS A 365 15.84 -18.93 -1.14
C HIS A 365 16.37 -17.76 -1.99
N LEU A 366 15.60 -17.35 -2.98
CA LEU A 366 15.83 -16.12 -3.75
C LEU A 366 14.78 -15.09 -3.36
N VAL A 367 15.21 -14.03 -2.70
CA VAL A 367 14.35 -12.91 -2.29
C VAL A 367 14.52 -11.76 -3.28
N PHE A 368 13.44 -11.36 -3.93
CA PHE A 368 13.40 -10.25 -4.88
C PHE A 368 12.67 -9.05 -4.28
N ALA A 369 13.20 -7.85 -4.54
CA ALA A 369 12.58 -6.61 -4.09
C ALA A 369 12.69 -5.50 -5.15
N LEU A 370 11.79 -4.52 -5.06
CA LEU A 370 11.91 -3.25 -5.76
C LEU A 370 12.67 -2.27 -4.84
N ARG A 371 13.83 -1.78 -5.27
CA ARG A 371 14.67 -0.85 -4.51
C ARG A 371 14.56 0.56 -5.07
N PHE A 372 14.43 1.52 -4.17
CA PHE A 372 14.60 2.95 -4.45
C PHE A 372 16.10 3.24 -4.53
N ALA A 373 16.69 2.97 -5.69
CA ALA A 373 18.12 3.17 -5.94
C ALA A 373 18.52 4.65 -5.90
N GLY A 374 17.56 5.55 -6.15
CA GLY A 374 17.72 6.99 -5.97
C GLY A 374 16.39 7.66 -5.62
N LEU A 375 16.46 8.69 -4.79
CA LEU A 375 15.33 9.51 -4.32
C LEU A 375 15.68 11.01 -4.45
N GLY A 376 16.28 11.39 -5.58
CA GLY A 376 16.67 12.77 -5.86
C GLY A 376 15.58 13.61 -6.53
N PRO A 377 15.86 14.91 -6.73
CA PRO A 377 14.94 15.86 -7.35
C PRO A 377 14.70 15.61 -8.85
N GLY A 378 15.71 15.12 -9.58
CA GLY A 378 15.65 14.91 -11.02
C GLY A 378 15.31 13.47 -11.44
N ASP A 379 14.86 13.31 -12.69
CA ASP A 379 14.47 12.01 -13.25
C ASP A 379 15.61 10.97 -13.23
N ARG A 380 16.88 11.40 -13.35
CA ARG A 380 18.07 10.55 -13.30
C ARG A 380 18.48 10.15 -11.88
N GLU A 381 18.08 10.94 -10.89
CA GLU A 381 18.44 10.76 -9.49
C GLU A 381 17.31 10.05 -8.72
N ASN A 382 16.14 9.87 -9.35
CA ASN A 382 14.94 9.29 -8.76
C ASN A 382 14.58 7.97 -9.44
N VAL A 383 15.40 6.94 -9.21
CA VAL A 383 15.41 5.70 -9.98
C VAL A 383 15.04 4.47 -9.15
N ARG A 384 14.35 3.52 -9.80
CA ARG A 384 13.99 2.23 -9.20
C ARG A 384 14.73 1.11 -9.92
N GLU A 385 15.07 0.08 -9.20
CA GLU A 385 15.65 -1.14 -9.75
C GLU A 385 15.09 -2.37 -9.06
N VAL A 386 15.23 -3.53 -9.71
CA VAL A 386 14.92 -4.82 -9.12
C VAL A 386 16.21 -5.42 -8.59
N VAL A 387 16.17 -5.92 -7.36
CA VAL A 387 17.31 -6.56 -6.70
C VAL A 387 16.97 -7.99 -6.28
N VAL A 388 17.99 -8.81 -6.11
CA VAL A 388 17.87 -10.17 -5.57
C VAL A 388 18.89 -10.40 -4.47
N LEU A 389 18.46 -11.10 -3.43
CA LEU A 389 19.29 -11.66 -2.37
C LEU A 389 19.15 -13.18 -2.38
N ARG A 390 20.27 -13.89 -2.42
CA ARG A 390 20.32 -15.34 -2.23
C ARG A 390 20.57 -15.65 -0.76
N GLN A 391 19.78 -16.55 -0.19
CA GLN A 391 19.87 -16.97 1.20
C GLN A 391 19.79 -18.49 1.28
N ARG A 392 20.58 -19.09 2.17
CA ARG A 392 20.44 -20.52 2.46
C ARG A 392 19.13 -20.77 3.22
N PRO A 393 18.50 -21.95 3.09
CA PRO A 393 17.17 -22.23 3.65
C PRO A 393 17.01 -21.94 5.14
N ARG A 394 18.05 -22.26 5.92
CA ARG A 394 18.07 -22.09 7.39
C ARG A 394 18.88 -20.90 7.84
N GLY A 395 19.37 -20.10 6.88
CA GLY A 395 20.19 -18.95 7.18
C GLY A 395 21.53 -19.28 7.81
N ASP A 396 22.01 -20.51 7.62
CA ASP A 396 23.32 -20.97 8.04
C ASP A 396 24.43 -20.23 7.28
N GLY A 397 25.35 -19.61 8.00
CA GLY A 397 26.44 -18.83 7.41
C GLY A 397 26.08 -17.37 7.12
N PRO A 398 27.01 -16.61 6.49
CA PRO A 398 26.84 -15.19 6.27
C PRO A 398 25.67 -14.90 5.33
N ALA A 399 24.99 -13.78 5.56
CA ALA A 399 24.00 -13.27 4.63
C ALA A 399 24.64 -13.08 3.25
N GLY A 400 23.94 -13.52 2.20
CA GLY A 400 24.36 -13.26 0.82
C GLY A 400 24.46 -11.76 0.50
N THR A 401 25.08 -11.45 -0.63
CA THR A 401 25.20 -10.08 -1.12
C THR A 401 24.01 -9.73 -2.02
N TRP A 402 23.47 -8.52 -1.86
CA TRP A 402 22.45 -7.99 -2.76
C TRP A 402 23.01 -7.77 -4.17
N GLN A 403 22.35 -8.37 -5.16
CA GLN A 403 22.67 -8.19 -6.57
C GLN A 403 21.60 -7.33 -7.26
N SER A 404 22.02 -6.30 -7.99
CA SER A 404 21.13 -5.56 -8.89
C SER A 404 20.83 -6.37 -10.14
N LEU A 405 19.55 -6.40 -10.54
CA LEU A 405 19.08 -6.89 -11.83
C LEU A 405 18.71 -5.72 -12.76
N GLY A 406 18.96 -4.48 -12.33
CA GLY A 406 18.60 -3.26 -13.02
C GLY A 406 17.08 -3.04 -13.11
N SER A 407 16.69 -2.17 -14.03
CA SER A 407 15.29 -1.87 -14.35
C SER A 407 14.89 -2.49 -15.70
N PRO A 408 13.62 -2.91 -15.90
CA PRO A 408 13.11 -3.22 -17.23
C PRO A 408 13.00 -1.97 -18.14
N GLU A 409 13.17 -0.78 -17.58
CA GLU A 409 13.08 0.51 -18.27
C GLU A 409 14.46 1.13 -18.48
N THR A 410 14.73 1.61 -19.69
CA THR A 410 15.95 2.34 -20.04
C THR A 410 15.86 3.84 -19.78
N GLU A 411 14.64 4.40 -19.78
CA GLU A 411 14.39 5.81 -19.50
C GLU A 411 14.29 6.01 -17.97
N PRO A 412 15.14 6.86 -17.36
CA PRO A 412 15.18 7.03 -15.90
C PRO A 412 13.82 7.32 -15.26
N ARG A 413 13.03 8.24 -15.85
CA ARG A 413 11.69 8.59 -15.34
C ARG A 413 10.71 7.42 -15.35
N ARG A 414 10.87 6.46 -16.28
CA ARG A 414 9.97 5.28 -16.36
C ARG A 414 10.34 4.21 -15.36
N THR A 415 11.56 4.18 -14.85
CA THR A 415 11.96 3.21 -13.82
C THR A 415 11.01 3.25 -12.61
N ARG A 416 10.56 4.45 -12.24
CA ARG A 416 9.52 4.78 -11.24
C ARG A 416 8.22 4.01 -11.39
N LEU A 417 7.87 3.66 -12.62
CA LEU A 417 6.61 2.99 -12.96
C LEU A 417 6.74 1.46 -12.95
N THR A 418 7.92 0.94 -12.59
CA THR A 418 8.16 -0.49 -12.38
C THR A 418 7.42 -0.94 -11.13
N GLY A 419 6.59 -1.98 -11.27
CA GLY A 419 5.88 -2.59 -10.15
C GLY A 419 6.76 -3.54 -9.33
N THR A 420 6.22 -4.01 -8.21
CA THR A 420 6.91 -4.97 -7.34
C THR A 420 7.06 -6.34 -8.02
N PRO A 421 8.14 -7.09 -7.72
CA PRO A 421 8.39 -8.37 -8.37
C PRO A 421 7.42 -9.47 -7.92
N VAL A 422 7.18 -10.44 -8.81
CA VAL A 422 6.71 -11.78 -8.50
C VAL A 422 7.64 -12.80 -9.16
N ALA A 423 7.94 -13.90 -8.48
CA ALA A 423 8.85 -14.92 -8.99
C ALA A 423 8.35 -16.33 -8.68
N VAL A 424 8.63 -17.26 -9.60
CA VAL A 424 8.38 -18.70 -9.42
C VAL A 424 9.53 -19.51 -10.03
N THR A 425 9.83 -20.66 -9.44
CA THR A 425 10.75 -21.64 -10.03
C THR A 425 9.93 -22.65 -10.84
N GLY A 426 10.20 -22.73 -12.14
CA GLY A 426 9.54 -23.69 -13.03
C GLY A 426 10.05 -25.12 -12.79
N ALA A 427 9.31 -26.11 -13.30
CA ALA A 427 9.69 -27.52 -13.18
C ALA A 427 11.00 -27.88 -13.89
N ASP A 428 11.50 -27.01 -14.78
CA ASP A 428 12.83 -27.14 -15.41
C ASP A 428 13.97 -26.51 -14.60
N GLY A 429 13.71 -26.10 -13.36
CA GLY A 429 14.67 -25.50 -12.45
C GLY A 429 15.01 -24.04 -12.76
N ARG A 430 14.41 -23.42 -13.79
CA ARG A 430 14.62 -22.01 -14.11
C ARG A 430 13.74 -21.13 -13.24
N VAL A 431 14.29 -19.99 -12.80
CA VAL A 431 13.52 -19.01 -12.03
C VAL A 431 12.99 -17.94 -12.96
N HIS A 432 11.66 -17.77 -12.97
CA HIS A 432 10.97 -16.76 -13.76
C HIS A 432 10.60 -15.58 -12.88
N LEU A 433 11.19 -14.42 -13.15
CA LEU A 433 10.91 -13.15 -12.50
C LEU A 433 10.03 -12.29 -13.41
N PHE A 434 9.00 -11.66 -12.83
CA PHE A 434 8.09 -10.77 -13.53
C PHE A 434 7.88 -9.47 -12.76
N VAL A 435 7.78 -8.36 -13.49
CA VAL A 435 7.43 -7.04 -12.96
C VAL A 435 6.47 -6.34 -13.92
N ARG A 436 5.57 -5.53 -13.38
CA ARG A 436 4.87 -4.53 -14.20
C ARG A 436 5.89 -3.52 -14.71
N ASN A 437 5.81 -3.15 -16.00
CA ASN A 437 6.69 -2.16 -16.61
C ASN A 437 5.99 -0.81 -16.80
N GLY A 438 6.75 0.23 -17.17
CA GLY A 438 6.26 1.61 -17.23
C GLY A 438 5.23 1.89 -18.32
N HIS A 439 5.00 0.93 -19.20
CA HIS A 439 3.93 0.96 -20.19
C HIS A 439 2.67 0.19 -19.75
N LYS A 440 2.53 -0.11 -18.46
CA LYS A 440 1.44 -0.92 -17.89
C LYS A 440 1.38 -2.34 -18.46
N GLY A 441 2.47 -2.83 -19.04
CA GLY A 441 2.64 -4.22 -19.45
C GLY A 441 3.41 -5.02 -18.41
N VAL A 442 3.87 -6.21 -18.79
CA VAL A 442 4.77 -7.03 -17.95
C VAL A 442 6.12 -7.19 -18.64
N SER A 443 7.20 -7.10 -17.87
CA SER A 443 8.54 -7.50 -18.27
C SER A 443 8.98 -8.72 -17.45
N THR A 444 9.78 -9.59 -18.07
CA THR A 444 10.30 -10.82 -17.46
C THR A 444 11.81 -10.93 -17.59
N ARG A 445 12.42 -11.55 -16.59
CA ARG A 445 13.82 -11.97 -16.57
C ARG A 445 13.88 -13.43 -16.09
N VAL A 446 14.78 -14.23 -16.64
CA VAL A 446 14.86 -15.67 -16.30
C VAL A 446 16.26 -16.01 -15.83
N LEU A 447 16.37 -16.67 -14.67
CA LEU A 447 17.61 -17.29 -14.21
C LEU A 447 17.70 -18.69 -14.82
N GLY A 448 18.72 -18.93 -15.64
CA GLY A 448 19.01 -20.26 -16.16
C GLY A 448 19.53 -21.20 -15.06
N THR A 449 19.49 -22.50 -15.31
CA THR A 449 20.01 -23.53 -14.39
C THR A 449 21.52 -23.41 -14.16
N GLY A 450 22.26 -22.84 -15.12
CA GLY A 450 23.68 -22.49 -14.97
C GLY A 450 23.96 -21.21 -14.17
N GLY A 451 22.96 -20.60 -13.53
CA GLY A 451 23.14 -19.43 -12.66
C GLY A 451 23.20 -18.07 -13.37
N THR A 452 23.02 -18.03 -14.69
CA THR A 452 23.05 -16.78 -15.48
C THR A 452 21.66 -16.21 -15.70
N TRP A 453 21.51 -14.91 -15.45
CA TRP A 453 20.29 -14.16 -15.75
C TRP A 453 20.20 -13.76 -17.23
N SER A 454 19.02 -13.94 -17.83
CA SER A 454 18.72 -13.35 -19.15
C SER A 454 18.61 -11.83 -19.07
N ALA A 455 18.65 -11.15 -20.22
CA ALA A 455 18.19 -9.76 -20.31
C ALA A 455 16.70 -9.62 -19.95
N TRP A 456 16.27 -8.40 -19.60
CA TRP A 456 14.84 -8.05 -19.48
C TRP A 456 14.15 -8.16 -20.83
N ARG A 457 12.96 -8.77 -20.84
CA ARG A 457 12.14 -8.90 -22.06
C ARG A 457 10.69 -8.59 -21.75
N ARG A 458 10.03 -7.86 -22.64
CA ARG A 458 8.61 -7.54 -22.52
C ARG A 458 7.74 -8.74 -22.91
N LEU A 459 6.70 -9.01 -22.13
CA LEU A 459 5.64 -9.93 -22.51
C LEU A 459 4.64 -9.24 -23.46
N PRO A 460 4.04 -9.97 -24.41
CA PRO A 460 3.10 -9.38 -25.36
C PRO A 460 1.80 -8.93 -24.67
N GLY A 461 1.39 -7.69 -24.98
CA GLY A 461 0.20 -7.04 -24.43
C GLY A 461 0.27 -6.77 -22.92
N GLY A 462 -0.80 -6.20 -22.41
CA GLY A 462 -1.01 -6.00 -20.96
C GLY A 462 -1.49 -4.59 -20.72
N HIS A 463 -2.50 -4.42 -19.90
CA HIS A 463 -2.84 -3.13 -19.30
C HIS A 463 -3.07 -3.31 -17.80
N VAL A 464 -1.98 -3.66 -17.12
CA VAL A 464 -1.92 -4.06 -15.73
C VAL A 464 -2.08 -2.85 -14.83
N GLN A 465 -2.98 -2.99 -13.85
CA GLN A 465 -3.16 -2.05 -12.76
C GLN A 465 -1.90 -1.92 -11.93
N GLU A 466 -1.66 -2.91 -11.08
CA GLU A 466 -0.51 -3.03 -10.21
C GLU A 466 -0.52 -4.42 -9.58
N GLY A 467 0.65 -4.92 -9.17
CA GLY A 467 0.77 -6.25 -8.60
C GLY A 467 0.55 -7.36 -9.62
N LEU A 468 1.13 -8.53 -9.34
CA LEU A 468 1.09 -9.71 -10.19
C LEU A 468 0.97 -10.96 -9.30
N ALA A 469 0.38 -12.03 -9.83
CA ALA A 469 0.38 -13.34 -9.21
C ALA A 469 0.86 -14.40 -10.20
N ALA A 470 1.63 -15.39 -9.74
CA ALA A 470 2.17 -16.45 -10.58
C ALA A 470 2.05 -17.81 -9.89
N ALA A 471 1.84 -18.86 -10.69
CA ALA A 471 1.73 -20.24 -10.22
C ALA A 471 2.36 -21.19 -11.24
N VAL A 472 2.66 -22.42 -10.83
CA VAL A 472 3.17 -23.49 -11.69
C VAL A 472 2.19 -24.66 -11.65
N ASP A 473 1.58 -25.00 -12.80
CA ASP A 473 0.59 -26.09 -12.86
C ASP A 473 1.23 -27.48 -12.67
N GLY A 474 0.39 -28.52 -12.55
CA GLY A 474 0.84 -29.92 -12.40
C GLY A 474 1.62 -30.47 -13.61
N ASP A 475 1.53 -29.82 -14.78
CA ASP A 475 2.35 -30.15 -15.96
C ASP A 475 3.68 -29.36 -15.98
N GLY A 476 3.98 -28.58 -14.94
CA GLY A 476 5.19 -27.80 -14.81
C GLY A 476 5.20 -26.50 -15.61
N ARG A 477 4.04 -26.01 -16.08
CA ARG A 477 3.93 -24.76 -16.85
C ARG A 477 3.73 -23.58 -15.91
N VAL A 478 4.41 -22.48 -16.19
CA VAL A 478 4.27 -21.21 -15.49
C VAL A 478 3.05 -20.43 -16.01
N HIS A 479 2.22 -19.97 -15.08
CA HIS A 479 1.07 -19.09 -15.28
C HIS A 479 1.30 -17.75 -14.57
N LEU A 480 0.85 -16.66 -15.18
CA LEU A 480 0.94 -15.31 -14.65
C LEU A 480 -0.41 -14.61 -14.81
N PHE A 481 -0.83 -13.90 -13.76
CA PHE A 481 -2.10 -13.19 -13.65
C PHE A 481 -1.90 -11.74 -13.21
N ALA A 482 -2.79 -10.87 -13.69
CA ALA A 482 -2.81 -9.47 -13.28
C ALA A 482 -4.21 -8.86 -13.44
N ALA A 483 -4.57 -7.92 -12.56
CA ALA A 483 -5.78 -7.12 -12.76
C ALA A 483 -5.57 -6.08 -13.87
N SER A 484 -6.56 -5.91 -14.75
CA SER A 484 -6.63 -4.85 -15.76
C SER A 484 -7.88 -4.00 -15.55
N THR A 485 -8.08 -2.99 -16.40
CA THR A 485 -9.24 -2.10 -16.30
C THR A 485 -10.53 -2.87 -16.45
N GLY A 486 -10.62 -3.93 -17.25
CA GLY A 486 -11.90 -4.61 -17.51
C GLY A 486 -11.96 -6.10 -17.16
N TRP A 487 -10.82 -6.76 -16.98
CA TRP A 487 -10.72 -8.23 -16.84
C TRP A 487 -9.42 -8.62 -16.13
N THR A 488 -9.25 -9.90 -15.85
CA THR A 488 -7.97 -10.47 -15.39
C THR A 488 -7.11 -10.88 -16.58
N GLU A 489 -5.93 -10.30 -16.69
CA GLU A 489 -4.93 -10.68 -17.70
C GLU A 489 -4.29 -12.02 -17.33
N HIS A 490 -4.12 -12.90 -18.32
CA HIS A 490 -3.48 -14.21 -18.15
C HIS A 490 -2.38 -14.40 -19.20
N TRP A 491 -1.22 -14.89 -18.75
CA TRP A 491 -0.17 -15.44 -19.59
C TRP A 491 0.19 -16.84 -19.10
N ALA A 492 0.53 -17.74 -20.02
CA ALA A 492 0.96 -19.10 -19.70
C ALA A 492 2.05 -19.58 -20.66
N GLN A 493 2.91 -20.47 -20.17
CA GLN A 493 3.75 -21.30 -21.03
C GLN A 493 2.90 -22.33 -21.78
N ARG A 494 3.25 -22.61 -23.05
CA ARG A 494 2.62 -23.71 -23.83
C ARG A 494 3.28 -25.07 -23.60
N GLY A 495 4.46 -25.07 -22.98
CA GLY A 495 5.20 -26.25 -22.55
C GLY A 495 6.26 -25.79 -21.54
N VAL A 496 6.76 -26.70 -20.70
CA VAL A 496 7.62 -26.40 -19.54
C VAL A 496 8.80 -25.48 -19.89
N ARG A 497 9.41 -25.70 -21.06
CA ARG A 497 10.56 -24.89 -21.50
C ARG A 497 10.20 -23.64 -22.30
N GLY A 498 8.93 -23.46 -22.63
CA GLY A 498 8.43 -22.43 -23.53
C GLY A 498 8.45 -21.01 -22.94
N ARG A 499 8.26 -20.01 -23.80
CA ARG A 499 8.03 -18.62 -23.35
C ARG A 499 6.58 -18.44 -22.93
N LEU A 500 6.32 -17.55 -21.98
CA LEU A 500 4.96 -17.12 -21.66
C LEU A 500 4.35 -16.42 -22.87
N ARG A 501 3.13 -16.84 -23.24
CA ARG A 501 2.28 -16.22 -24.26
C ARG A 501 0.95 -15.84 -23.62
N ARG A 502 0.17 -15.01 -24.31
CA ARG A 502 -1.18 -14.67 -23.88
C ARG A 502 -2.03 -15.94 -23.74
N GLY A 503 -2.65 -16.09 -22.56
CA GLY A 503 -3.63 -17.13 -22.27
C GLY A 503 -5.06 -16.66 -22.56
N SER A 504 -6.05 -17.32 -21.94
CA SER A 504 -7.47 -16.95 -22.07
C SER A 504 -7.81 -15.73 -21.21
N ARG A 505 -8.64 -14.82 -21.73
CA ARG A 505 -9.14 -13.65 -20.98
C ARG A 505 -10.46 -13.91 -20.24
N ARG A 506 -11.03 -15.11 -20.35
CA ARG A 506 -12.40 -15.39 -19.89
C ARG A 506 -12.42 -15.91 -18.46
N LEU A 507 -12.12 -15.01 -17.52
CA LEU A 507 -12.56 -15.15 -16.13
C LEU A 507 -13.97 -14.58 -16.01
N VAL A 508 -14.80 -15.12 -15.11
CA VAL A 508 -16.25 -14.81 -15.06
C VAL A 508 -16.57 -13.37 -14.62
N ALA A 509 -15.66 -12.69 -13.93
CA ALA A 509 -15.90 -11.34 -13.44
C ALA A 509 -14.66 -10.43 -13.50
N ARG A 510 -14.93 -9.12 -13.45
CA ARG A 510 -13.92 -8.08 -13.36
C ARG A 510 -13.32 -8.04 -11.94
N PRO A 511 -11.99 -8.12 -11.78
CA PRO A 511 -11.35 -7.99 -10.49
C PRO A 511 -11.43 -6.54 -9.98
N GLY A 512 -11.67 -6.38 -8.67
CA GLY A 512 -11.55 -5.11 -7.97
C GLY A 512 -10.13 -4.82 -7.46
N ASP A 513 -9.28 -5.84 -7.35
CA ASP A 513 -7.91 -5.72 -6.85
C ASP A 513 -7.00 -6.78 -7.50
N VAL A 514 -5.72 -6.81 -7.16
CA VAL A 514 -4.77 -7.82 -7.64
C VAL A 514 -5.25 -9.24 -7.30
N PRO A 515 -5.26 -10.19 -8.26
CA PRO A 515 -5.59 -11.57 -7.98
C PRO A 515 -4.48 -12.27 -7.19
N ASP A 516 -4.80 -13.43 -6.63
CA ASP A 516 -3.83 -14.40 -6.14
C ASP A 516 -3.92 -15.69 -6.94
N ALA A 517 -2.82 -16.45 -7.03
CA ALA A 517 -2.77 -17.68 -7.80
C ALA A 517 -1.94 -18.75 -7.09
N VAL A 518 -2.48 -19.96 -7.01
CA VAL A 518 -1.83 -21.11 -6.36
C VAL A 518 -2.08 -22.39 -7.16
N THR A 519 -1.28 -23.41 -6.89
CA THR A 519 -1.47 -24.76 -7.44
C THR A 519 -2.23 -25.62 -6.44
N ALA A 520 -3.32 -26.24 -6.89
CA ALA A 520 -4.14 -27.16 -6.12
C ALA A 520 -3.48 -28.55 -5.99
N ALA A 521 -3.98 -29.38 -5.08
CA ALA A 521 -3.48 -30.75 -4.86
C ALA A 521 -3.49 -31.63 -6.12
N ASP A 522 -4.44 -31.38 -7.02
CA ASP A 522 -4.59 -32.13 -8.28
C ASP A 522 -3.78 -31.52 -9.44
N GLY A 523 -2.90 -30.56 -9.16
CA GLY A 523 -2.11 -29.83 -10.14
C GLY A 523 -2.86 -28.71 -10.87
N SER A 524 -4.15 -28.48 -10.59
CA SER A 524 -4.88 -27.36 -11.20
C SER A 524 -4.31 -26.02 -10.74
N VAL A 525 -4.43 -24.99 -11.59
CA VAL A 525 -4.21 -23.61 -11.16
C VAL A 525 -5.51 -23.04 -10.62
N LEU A 526 -5.47 -22.49 -9.40
CA LEU A 526 -6.54 -21.69 -8.82
C LEU A 526 -6.18 -20.21 -8.89
N VAL A 527 -7.15 -19.38 -9.27
CA VAL A 527 -7.02 -17.92 -9.25
C VAL A 527 -8.16 -17.34 -8.42
N GLY A 528 -7.79 -16.61 -7.37
CA GLY A 528 -8.72 -15.98 -6.44
C GLY A 528 -8.71 -14.47 -6.57
N TYR A 529 -9.86 -13.84 -6.66
CA TYR A 529 -9.97 -12.38 -6.72
C TYR A 529 -11.30 -11.88 -6.16
N ARG A 530 -11.29 -10.65 -5.66
CA ARG A 530 -12.50 -9.96 -5.23
C ARG A 530 -13.16 -9.32 -6.46
N ARG A 531 -14.47 -9.51 -6.60
CA ARG A 531 -15.27 -8.85 -7.64
C ARG A 531 -15.26 -7.33 -7.42
N VAL A 532 -15.19 -6.57 -8.51
CA VAL A 532 -15.26 -5.10 -8.50
C VAL A 532 -16.43 -4.59 -7.64
N ALA A 533 -16.17 -3.55 -6.83
CA ALA A 533 -17.12 -2.85 -5.96
C ALA A 533 -17.97 -3.76 -5.05
N SER A 534 -17.40 -4.87 -4.59
CA SER A 534 -18.14 -5.96 -3.94
C SER A 534 -17.30 -6.65 -2.86
N ASP A 535 -17.97 -7.29 -1.91
CA ASP A 535 -17.33 -8.16 -0.92
C ASP A 535 -17.23 -9.63 -1.35
N ARG A 536 -17.76 -9.96 -2.54
CA ARG A 536 -17.72 -11.29 -3.14
C ARG A 536 -16.32 -11.64 -3.63
N VAL A 537 -15.83 -12.79 -3.19
CA VAL A 537 -14.60 -13.40 -3.67
C VAL A 537 -14.96 -14.57 -4.58
N ILE A 538 -14.31 -14.60 -5.74
CA ILE A 538 -14.47 -15.63 -6.76
C ILE A 538 -13.16 -16.40 -6.83
N VAL A 539 -13.25 -17.73 -6.85
CA VAL A 539 -12.12 -18.60 -7.14
C VAL A 539 -12.43 -19.42 -8.37
N GLU A 540 -11.57 -19.30 -9.38
CA GLU A 540 -11.66 -20.04 -10.64
C GLU A 540 -10.52 -21.04 -10.78
N ARG A 541 -10.82 -22.17 -11.41
CA ARG A 541 -9.92 -23.29 -11.63
C ARG A 541 -9.63 -23.46 -13.11
N LEU A 542 -8.36 -23.69 -13.42
CA LEU A 542 -7.88 -24.21 -14.69
C LEU A 542 -7.24 -25.58 -14.43
N ALA A 543 -7.88 -26.65 -14.93
CA ALA A 543 -7.37 -28.01 -14.77
C ALA A 543 -6.01 -28.21 -15.49
N PRO A 544 -5.15 -29.15 -15.04
CA PRO A 544 -3.90 -29.49 -15.70
C PRO A 544 -4.10 -29.79 -17.19
N GLY A 545 -3.11 -29.47 -18.02
CA GLY A 545 -3.15 -29.67 -19.47
C GLY A 545 -4.09 -28.72 -20.23
N ARG A 546 -5.00 -28.01 -19.55
CA ARG A 546 -5.91 -27.03 -20.17
C ARG A 546 -5.27 -25.65 -20.14
N LEU A 547 -5.35 -24.92 -21.26
CA LEU A 547 -4.81 -23.56 -21.35
C LEU A 547 -5.88 -22.45 -21.40
N ALA A 548 -7.17 -22.82 -21.47
CA ALA A 548 -8.22 -21.83 -21.74
C ALA A 548 -9.61 -22.10 -21.13
N ARG A 549 -9.84 -23.26 -20.51
CA ARG A 549 -11.15 -23.64 -19.97
C ARG A 549 -11.18 -23.44 -18.45
N TRP A 550 -11.61 -22.26 -18.03
CA TRP A 550 -11.81 -21.90 -16.63
C TRP A 550 -13.18 -22.36 -16.14
N SER A 551 -13.26 -22.70 -14.85
CA SER A 551 -14.51 -23.06 -14.16
C SER A 551 -14.54 -22.42 -12.79
N THR A 552 -15.70 -21.92 -12.35
CA THR A 552 -15.85 -21.32 -11.02
C THR A 552 -15.94 -22.42 -9.96
N VAL A 553 -15.05 -22.37 -8.97
CA VAL A 553 -15.07 -23.25 -7.80
C VAL A 553 -16.03 -22.71 -6.75
N THR A 554 -15.97 -21.39 -6.50
CA THR A 554 -16.86 -20.71 -5.57
C THR A 554 -16.98 -19.22 -5.92
N GLU A 555 -18.15 -18.65 -5.65
CA GLU A 555 -18.38 -17.21 -5.51
C GLU A 555 -19.13 -17.01 -4.20
N ARG A 556 -18.49 -16.38 -3.20
CA ARG A 556 -19.06 -16.24 -1.85
C ARG A 556 -18.80 -14.86 -1.26
N PRO A 557 -19.64 -14.35 -0.34
CA PRO A 557 -19.32 -13.15 0.43
C PRO A 557 -18.11 -13.41 1.32
N VAL A 558 -17.14 -12.52 1.27
CA VAL A 558 -16.00 -12.48 2.20
C VAL A 558 -15.86 -11.04 2.69
N PRO A 559 -16.47 -10.69 3.85
CA PRO A 559 -16.50 -9.32 4.35
C PRO A 559 -15.11 -8.68 4.36
N GLY A 560 -15.04 -7.45 3.82
CA GLY A 560 -13.81 -6.68 3.64
C GLY A 560 -13.66 -6.12 2.23
N TYR A 561 -12.46 -5.66 1.90
CA TYR A 561 -12.03 -5.20 0.58
C TYR A 561 -10.56 -5.55 0.38
N GLY A 562 -10.02 -5.27 -0.81
CA GLY A 562 -8.63 -5.55 -1.14
C GLY A 562 -8.37 -6.99 -1.61
N ARG A 563 -7.08 -7.30 -1.77
CA ARG A 563 -6.55 -8.63 -2.13
C ARG A 563 -7.05 -9.73 -1.18
N VAL A 564 -7.06 -10.96 -1.67
CA VAL A 564 -7.19 -12.19 -0.87
C VAL A 564 -6.00 -13.10 -1.17
N ALA A 565 -5.65 -14.00 -0.27
CA ALA A 565 -4.65 -15.03 -0.52
C ALA A 565 -5.32 -16.42 -0.54
N LEU A 566 -4.88 -17.29 -1.44
CA LEU A 566 -5.33 -18.67 -1.51
C LEU A 566 -4.30 -19.57 -0.85
N VAL A 567 -4.74 -20.71 -0.31
CA VAL A 567 -3.83 -21.74 0.20
C VAL A 567 -3.64 -22.80 -0.88
N GLY A 568 -2.40 -22.98 -1.36
CA GLY A 568 -2.05 -24.02 -2.32
C GLY A 568 -2.15 -25.44 -1.73
N GLY A 569 -1.98 -26.46 -2.55
CA GLY A 569 -1.98 -27.87 -2.11
C GLY A 569 -3.33 -28.38 -1.61
N ARG A 570 -4.40 -27.57 -1.66
CA ARG A 570 -5.77 -27.97 -1.32
C ARG A 570 -6.53 -28.49 -2.53
N ARG A 571 -7.55 -29.33 -2.32
CA ARG A 571 -8.42 -29.78 -3.42
C ARG A 571 -9.22 -28.60 -3.94
N PRO A 572 -9.45 -28.51 -5.26
CA PRO A 572 -10.15 -27.38 -5.85
C PRO A 572 -11.67 -27.53 -5.73
N THR A 573 -12.16 -27.72 -4.51
CA THR A 573 -13.58 -27.85 -4.16
C THR A 573 -13.94 -26.79 -3.14
N ALA A 574 -15.21 -26.35 -3.13
CA ALA A 574 -15.64 -25.28 -2.25
C ALA A 574 -15.44 -25.57 -0.74
N SER A 575 -15.52 -26.85 -0.32
CA SER A 575 -15.37 -27.28 1.07
C SER A 575 -13.90 -27.40 1.54
N ASP A 576 -12.96 -27.69 0.64
CA ASP A 576 -11.54 -27.87 0.99
C ASP A 576 -10.68 -26.63 0.67
N LEU A 577 -11.19 -25.72 -0.17
CA LEU A 577 -10.54 -24.45 -0.43
C LEU A 577 -10.35 -23.65 0.87
N ARG A 578 -9.22 -22.95 0.97
CA ARG A 578 -8.97 -21.97 2.03
C ARG A 578 -8.58 -20.63 1.43
N ILE A 579 -9.22 -19.57 1.91
CA ILE A 579 -9.02 -18.17 1.51
C ILE A 579 -8.55 -17.40 2.74
N ALA A 580 -7.31 -16.95 2.73
CA ALA A 580 -6.74 -16.13 3.78
C ALA A 580 -7.01 -14.64 3.51
N VAL A 581 -7.49 -13.92 4.53
CA VAL A 581 -7.75 -12.48 4.49
C VAL A 581 -7.22 -11.81 5.75
N GLY A 582 -6.98 -10.49 5.67
CA GLY A 582 -6.65 -9.70 6.85
C GLY A 582 -7.78 -9.77 7.87
N GLY A 583 -7.46 -9.97 9.14
CA GLY A 583 -8.38 -9.83 10.26
C GLY A 583 -8.16 -8.53 11.00
N GLY A 584 -9.17 -8.12 11.77
CA GLY A 584 -9.03 -7.04 12.75
C GLY A 584 -8.38 -7.56 14.03
N ALA A 585 -8.88 -7.12 15.19
CA ALA A 585 -8.42 -7.61 16.49
C ALA A 585 -8.81 -9.08 16.78
N VAL A 586 -9.80 -9.63 16.06
CA VAL A 586 -10.24 -11.03 16.19
C VAL A 586 -10.08 -11.72 14.83
N GLY A 587 -9.56 -12.96 14.86
CA GLY A 587 -9.37 -13.79 13.69
C GLY A 587 -9.72 -15.25 13.97
N GLY A 588 -9.47 -16.10 12.99
CA GLY A 588 -9.90 -17.50 12.99
C GLY A 588 -10.68 -17.89 11.74
N PRO A 589 -11.04 -19.18 11.63
CA PRO A 589 -11.89 -19.68 10.55
C PRO A 589 -13.31 -19.11 10.64
N ASP A 590 -13.97 -18.94 9.49
CA ASP A 590 -15.43 -18.78 9.45
C ASP A 590 -16.14 -20.11 9.76
N GLY A 591 -17.47 -20.09 9.83
CA GLY A 591 -18.25 -21.25 10.30
C GLY A 591 -18.04 -22.55 9.50
N ASP A 592 -17.68 -22.46 8.21
CA ASP A 592 -17.35 -23.63 7.38
C ASP A 592 -15.83 -23.82 7.17
N GLY A 593 -15.01 -22.97 7.79
CA GLY A 593 -13.55 -23.03 7.71
C GLY A 593 -12.93 -22.61 6.38
N THR A 594 -13.72 -22.15 5.40
CA THR A 594 -13.22 -21.74 4.08
C THR A 594 -12.41 -20.45 4.16
N VAL A 595 -12.82 -19.50 4.99
CA VAL A 595 -12.16 -18.19 5.13
C VAL A 595 -11.35 -18.18 6.43
N LEU A 596 -10.05 -17.94 6.30
CA LEU A 596 -9.13 -17.81 7.44
C LEU A 596 -8.79 -16.34 7.63
N ARG A 597 -9.13 -15.78 8.79
CA ARG A 597 -8.78 -14.40 9.15
C ARG A 597 -7.52 -14.40 10.00
N ALA A 598 -6.47 -13.75 9.52
CA ALA A 598 -5.25 -13.56 10.32
C ALA A 598 -5.53 -12.62 11.50
N ALA A 599 -5.11 -12.99 12.70
CA ALA A 599 -5.15 -12.13 13.88
C ALA A 599 -3.96 -12.42 14.79
N VAL A 600 -3.62 -11.45 15.64
CA VAL A 600 -2.56 -11.58 16.64
C VAL A 600 -3.15 -12.25 17.90
N PRO A 601 -2.60 -13.37 18.40
CA PRO A 601 -3.14 -14.08 19.57
C PRO A 601 -3.05 -13.33 20.90
N SER A 602 -2.21 -12.29 20.99
CA SER A 602 -2.01 -11.49 22.19
C SER A 602 -1.94 -10.00 21.84
N ALA A 603 -2.81 -9.21 22.48
CA ALA A 603 -2.98 -7.76 22.36
C ALA A 603 -3.81 -7.30 21.15
N ALA A 604 -4.65 -6.29 21.41
CA ALA A 604 -5.65 -5.66 20.54
C ALA A 604 -5.10 -4.98 19.26
N ALA A 605 -3.92 -5.36 18.77
CA ALA A 605 -3.31 -4.77 17.61
C ALA A 605 -3.73 -5.52 16.32
N PRO A 606 -4.31 -4.83 15.31
CA PRO A 606 -4.69 -5.45 14.05
C PRO A 606 -3.46 -5.95 13.28
N VAL A 607 -3.66 -6.91 12.37
CA VAL A 607 -2.62 -7.29 11.40
C VAL A 607 -2.60 -6.30 10.23
N GLN A 608 -1.42 -6.06 9.66
CA GLN A 608 -1.29 -5.22 8.47
C GLN A 608 -1.59 -6.02 7.20
N GLY A 609 -2.39 -5.42 6.31
CA GLY A 609 -2.57 -5.89 4.94
C GLY A 609 -3.24 -7.26 4.86
N VAL A 610 -3.01 -7.94 3.74
CA VAL A 610 -3.55 -9.28 3.48
C VAL A 610 -2.45 -10.29 3.83
N PRO A 611 -2.74 -11.33 4.62
CA PRO A 611 -1.76 -12.37 4.92
C PRO A 611 -1.25 -13.02 3.63
N THR A 612 -0.04 -13.56 3.70
CA THR A 612 0.48 -14.49 2.70
C THR A 612 0.23 -15.91 3.17
N THR A 613 0.23 -16.84 2.23
CA THR A 613 0.20 -18.28 2.49
C THR A 613 1.48 -18.90 1.96
N ALA A 614 1.88 -20.02 2.56
CA ALA A 614 2.95 -20.86 2.05
C ALA A 614 2.61 -22.32 2.34
N VAL A 615 3.10 -23.23 1.50
CA VAL A 615 2.85 -24.67 1.59
C VAL A 615 4.17 -25.38 1.38
N ALA A 616 4.44 -26.41 2.18
CA ALA A 616 5.61 -27.24 2.00
C ALA A 616 5.58 -27.92 0.62
N PRO A 617 6.75 -28.16 -0.01
CA PRO A 617 6.84 -28.93 -1.24
C PRO A 617 6.06 -30.25 -1.16
N GLY A 618 5.44 -30.66 -2.27
CA GLY A 618 4.64 -31.90 -2.32
C GLY A 618 3.24 -31.81 -1.67
N GLY A 619 2.81 -30.63 -1.22
CA GLY A 619 1.48 -30.45 -0.61
C GLY A 619 1.42 -30.76 0.88
N GLY A 620 2.57 -30.66 1.57
CA GLY A 620 2.67 -30.85 3.02
C GLY A 620 2.07 -29.69 3.84
N PRO A 621 2.56 -29.44 5.07
CA PRO A 621 2.02 -28.42 5.95
C PRO A 621 1.89 -27.04 5.29
N ALA A 622 0.75 -26.39 5.52
CA ALA A 622 0.49 -25.05 5.04
C ALA A 622 0.47 -24.06 6.20
N VAL A 623 0.94 -22.84 5.96
CA VAL A 623 0.93 -21.74 6.91
C VAL A 623 0.33 -20.49 6.30
N MET A 624 -0.29 -19.69 7.15
CA MET A 624 -0.70 -18.32 6.87
C MET A 624 0.21 -17.39 7.69
N VAL A 625 0.75 -16.35 7.07
CA VAL A 625 1.62 -15.38 7.75
C VAL A 625 1.12 -13.96 7.52
N ALA A 626 1.00 -13.20 8.61
CA ALA A 626 0.74 -11.77 8.60
C ALA A 626 1.81 -11.06 9.44
N LEU A 627 1.96 -9.75 9.29
CA LEU A 627 2.76 -8.93 10.21
C LEU A 627 1.80 -8.17 11.14
N GLY A 628 2.03 -8.29 12.44
CA GLY A 628 1.39 -7.41 13.43
C GLY A 628 1.86 -5.96 13.25
N LEU A 629 1.11 -5.00 13.79
CA LEU A 629 1.55 -3.59 13.76
C LEU A 629 2.87 -3.35 14.50
N ASP A 630 3.29 -4.25 15.39
CA ASP A 630 4.58 -4.22 16.08
C ASP A 630 5.75 -4.68 15.18
N GLY A 631 5.48 -5.15 13.97
CA GLY A 631 6.47 -5.69 13.04
C GLY A 631 6.81 -7.16 13.27
N THR A 632 6.13 -7.83 14.21
CA THR A 632 6.35 -9.25 14.48
C THR A 632 5.44 -10.10 13.57
N PRO A 633 5.96 -11.14 12.88
CA PRO A 633 5.11 -12.00 12.09
C PRO A 633 4.27 -12.91 12.97
N VAL A 634 3.01 -13.07 12.60
CA VAL A 634 2.11 -14.10 13.16
C VAL A 634 2.05 -15.23 12.17
N VAL A 635 2.53 -16.41 12.58
CA VAL A 635 2.50 -17.64 11.78
C VAL A 635 1.39 -18.54 12.29
N THR A 636 0.38 -18.78 11.46
CA THR A 636 -0.75 -19.67 11.77
C THR A 636 -0.63 -20.93 10.92
N ARG A 637 -0.48 -22.10 11.55
CA ARG A 637 -0.53 -23.38 10.84
C ARG A 637 -1.96 -23.66 10.38
N ILE A 638 -2.10 -24.02 9.11
CA ILE A 638 -3.38 -24.33 8.48
C ILE A 638 -3.58 -25.84 8.55
N ARG A 639 -4.46 -26.30 9.45
CA ARG A 639 -4.77 -27.72 9.60
C ARG A 639 -5.43 -28.27 8.34
N GLU A 640 -5.10 -29.50 7.97
CA GLU A 640 -5.89 -30.28 7.03
C GLU A 640 -7.23 -30.58 7.70
N GLY A 641 -8.34 -30.52 6.95
CA GLY A 641 -9.68 -30.37 7.49
C GLY A 641 -10.01 -31.21 8.73
N GLY A 642 -10.58 -30.55 9.73
CA GLY A 642 -11.54 -31.14 10.65
C GLY A 642 -12.84 -30.36 10.52
N GLY A 643 -13.92 -31.03 10.14
CA GLY A 643 -15.25 -30.57 10.49
C GLY A 643 -15.34 -30.39 12.01
N SER A 644 -16.28 -29.54 12.42
CA SER A 644 -16.72 -29.31 13.81
C SER A 644 -16.30 -30.38 14.83
N ALA A 645 -15.60 -29.93 15.87
CA ALA A 645 -15.88 -30.32 17.25
C ALA A 645 -15.48 -29.14 18.14
#